data_AF-T0M6U7-F1
#
_entry.id   AF-T0M6U7-F1
#
_cell.length_a   1.000
_cell.length_b   1.000
_cell.length_c   1.000
_cell.angle_alpha   90.00
_cell.angle_beta   90.00
_cell.angle_gamma   90.00
#
_symmetry.space_group_name_H-M   'P 1'
#
loop_
_entity.id
_entity.type
_entity.pdbx_description
1 polymer ?
#
loop_
_entity_poly.entity_id
_entity_poly.type
_entity_poly.pdbx_seq_one_letter_code
_entity_poly.pdbx_strand_id
1 'polypeptide(L)'
;MILKNNLNLIDTEAQKKVALEFINDCLRNEDGSLRKEILALQKQLKELNTLKSGNWTIYFNDPKIVNPALDLLPDGTLIATVPFISEWTETDRRGNTKLRKELANSVITSNLEVFPCTDSEFARREIFAKIPETVLRSRWPMKSRKELLSGNFHRDPYEVYKKIQEQFQRYIDFGDNRGAAVFCTIYVILTYFFVMFDSIPYLKFEGMKGSGKSKAGTIFYFIGFNAVMAVSMTPASIFRIVQEERSTLIMDETENFRGSSDKFQEIMPILNSGWQRTGNAPRVEGNSGNRKTISYSTFSPKIFCSINPILETLRDRAYVITLIRTLDEKKANLSVREKDPVWSEIRSDLYIMLFEYYQEVQELAESEGIENALKLIGRDWDKAKPIITLAQFISKYAGEDGKRIHSDLMEFLTQQRKEEEEVAEDSVEATIIHVLEERIKEGLEALIPEKRTENTAVTIQLMDLSLQVASYEGLDTASGRFNKKSYTKKIAGKLKSMGLRRNVRVNRANLSIFDCTLSDIRIAKQRYKIGSDSKTMQTNQTNLTNQTIQTNHTNQTKTNYALKTKEITESSGMISLISENEGETDEVDRTLLDLLKNSKKKLGPHEIYDSIPVNAKEPALTELDLFKRLTTLAASHPNVKMVNMKFFWED
;
A
#
# COMPACT_ATOMS: atom_id res chain seq x y z
N MET A 1 -0.94 -16.69 52.39
CA MET A 1 -2.11 -17.61 52.48
C MET A 1 -3.14 -17.38 51.40
N ILE A 2 -3.67 -16.16 51.17
CA ILE A 2 -4.61 -15.87 50.08
C ILE A 2 -4.06 -16.34 48.71
N LEU A 3 -2.81 -15.99 48.41
CA LEU A 3 -2.11 -16.43 47.20
C LEU A 3 -2.04 -17.97 47.06
N LYS A 4 -1.78 -18.68 48.17
CA LYS A 4 -1.70 -20.16 48.24
C LYS A 4 -3.03 -20.83 47.86
N ASN A 5 -4.15 -20.23 48.24
CA ASN A 5 -5.49 -20.76 47.94
C ASN A 5 -6.00 -20.37 46.54
N ASN A 6 -5.29 -19.49 45.82
CA ASN A 6 -5.74 -18.93 44.54
C ASN A 6 -4.66 -19.06 43.45
N LEU A 7 -3.73 -20.01 43.58
CA LEU A 7 -2.68 -20.25 42.57
C LEU A 7 -3.26 -20.58 41.18
N ASN A 8 -4.46 -21.18 41.14
CA ASN A 8 -5.20 -21.47 39.92
C ASN A 8 -5.72 -20.23 39.18
N LEU A 9 -5.72 -19.05 39.82
CA LEU A 9 -6.08 -17.78 39.19
C LEU A 9 -4.88 -17.09 38.55
N ILE A 10 -3.67 -17.65 38.68
CA ILE A 10 -2.45 -17.12 38.07
C ILE A 10 -2.33 -17.75 36.67
N ASP A 11 -2.80 -17.02 35.67
CA ASP A 11 -2.93 -17.48 34.28
C ASP A 11 -1.90 -16.84 33.34
N THR A 12 -1.19 -15.80 33.78
CA THR A 12 -0.16 -15.10 32.98
C THR A 12 1.20 -15.08 33.68
N GLU A 13 2.28 -15.02 32.88
CA GLU A 13 3.64 -14.86 33.43
C GLU A 13 3.85 -13.52 34.15
N ALA A 14 3.14 -12.45 33.76
CA ALA A 14 3.19 -11.18 34.47
C ALA A 14 2.66 -11.30 35.91
N GLN A 15 1.49 -11.94 36.09
CA GLN A 15 0.94 -12.22 37.42
C GLN A 15 1.86 -13.16 38.22
N LYS A 16 2.43 -14.18 37.57
CA LYS A 16 3.39 -15.10 38.21
C LYS A 16 4.64 -14.37 38.68
N LYS A 17 5.18 -13.43 37.89
CA LYS A 17 6.32 -12.59 38.27
C LYS A 17 6.01 -11.71 39.48
N VAL A 18 4.87 -11.01 39.47
CA VAL A 18 4.41 -10.20 40.62
C VAL A 18 4.24 -11.06 41.87
N ALA A 19 3.64 -12.24 41.73
CA ALA A 19 3.49 -13.19 42.82
C ALA A 19 4.85 -13.72 43.34
N LEU A 20 5.82 -13.95 42.46
CA LEU A 20 7.19 -14.34 42.83
C LEU A 20 7.93 -13.22 43.56
N GLU A 21 7.82 -11.97 43.10
CA GLU A 21 8.40 -10.80 43.76
C GLU A 21 7.82 -10.64 45.17
N PHE A 22 6.50 -10.70 45.32
CA PHE A 22 5.83 -10.69 46.62
C PHE A 22 6.33 -11.83 47.54
N ILE A 23 6.45 -13.05 47.02
CA ILE A 23 6.99 -14.19 47.80
C ILE A 23 8.45 -13.97 48.20
N ASN A 24 9.27 -13.41 47.32
CA ASN A 24 10.68 -13.12 47.61
C ASN A 24 10.81 -12.07 48.71
N ASP A 25 9.98 -11.03 48.69
CA ASP A 25 9.94 -10.03 49.75
C ASP A 25 9.45 -10.62 51.08
N CYS A 26 8.46 -11.52 51.05
CA CYS A 26 8.07 -12.28 52.24
C CYS A 26 9.25 -13.11 52.80
N LEU A 27 10.04 -13.77 51.94
CA LEU A 27 11.20 -14.56 52.37
C LEU A 27 12.34 -13.71 52.98
N ARG A 28 12.46 -12.44 52.57
CA ARG A 28 13.43 -11.50 53.11
C ARG A 28 13.08 -11.05 54.53
N ASN A 29 11.77 -10.98 54.85
CA ASN A 29 11.26 -10.42 56.10
C ASN A 29 10.78 -11.48 57.12
N GLU A 30 10.88 -12.79 56.83
CA GLU A 30 10.34 -13.86 57.67
C GLU A 30 11.43 -14.63 58.47
N ASP A 31 11.34 -14.56 59.80
CA ASP A 31 12.37 -15.04 60.75
C ASP A 31 12.25 -16.53 61.15
N GLY A 32 11.33 -17.28 60.54
CA GLY A 32 11.43 -18.76 60.53
C GLY A 32 10.13 -19.54 60.64
N SER A 33 9.05 -18.97 61.21
CA SER A 33 7.82 -19.73 61.48
C SER A 33 7.12 -20.22 60.21
N LEU A 34 7.06 -19.37 59.17
CA LEU A 34 6.40 -19.66 57.90
C LEU A 34 7.37 -19.91 56.74
N ARG A 35 8.68 -19.78 56.96
CA ARG A 35 9.71 -19.81 55.90
C ARG A 35 9.64 -21.07 55.02
N LYS A 36 9.40 -22.23 55.63
CA LYS A 36 9.26 -23.52 54.92
C LYS A 36 8.03 -23.55 54.02
N GLU A 37 6.91 -23.00 54.47
CA GLU A 37 5.69 -22.90 53.66
C GLU A 37 5.85 -21.91 52.52
N ILE A 38 6.50 -20.77 52.77
CA ILE A 38 6.77 -19.77 51.73
C ILE A 38 7.70 -20.33 50.65
N LEU A 39 8.73 -21.10 51.02
CA LEU A 39 9.60 -21.79 50.05
C LEU A 39 8.85 -22.86 49.24
N ALA A 40 7.93 -23.61 49.87
CA ALA A 40 7.09 -24.58 49.16
C ALA A 40 6.16 -23.89 48.16
N LEU A 41 5.58 -22.75 48.56
CA LEU A 41 4.74 -21.93 47.69
C LEU A 41 5.55 -21.34 46.52
N GLN A 42 6.76 -20.85 46.79
CA GLN A 42 7.67 -20.35 45.76
C GLN A 42 7.98 -21.44 44.73
N LYS A 43 8.21 -22.67 45.17
CA LYS A 43 8.45 -23.81 44.28
C LYS A 43 7.21 -24.15 43.44
N GLN A 44 6.04 -24.24 44.07
CA GLN A 44 4.76 -24.48 43.35
C GLN A 44 4.49 -23.40 42.30
N LEU A 45 4.76 -22.14 42.65
CA LEU A 45 4.59 -21.01 41.75
C LEU A 45 5.59 -21.03 40.58
N LYS A 46 6.85 -21.44 40.82
CA LYS A 46 7.87 -21.63 39.77
C LYS A 46 7.52 -22.77 38.80
N GLU A 47 6.94 -23.86 39.31
CA GLU A 47 6.53 -25.02 38.52
C GLU A 47 5.13 -24.85 37.89
N LEU A 48 4.41 -23.78 38.23
CA LEU A 48 3.12 -23.44 37.64
C LEU A 48 3.26 -23.22 36.12
N ASN A 49 2.33 -23.76 35.36
CA ASN A 49 2.34 -23.76 33.88
C ASN A 49 3.56 -24.48 33.28
N THR A 50 4.09 -25.50 33.97
CA THR A 50 5.14 -26.36 33.41
C THR A 50 4.76 -27.84 33.45
N LEU A 51 5.20 -28.61 32.45
CA LEU A 51 5.09 -30.07 32.41
C LEU A 51 6.47 -30.69 32.20
N LYS A 52 6.90 -31.51 33.15
CA LYS A 52 8.13 -32.31 32.99
C LYS A 52 7.83 -33.55 32.17
N SER A 53 8.57 -33.76 31.08
CA SER A 53 8.47 -34.93 30.20
C SER A 53 9.88 -35.44 29.89
N GLY A 54 10.34 -36.45 30.64
CA GLY A 54 11.72 -36.92 30.57
C GLY A 54 12.72 -35.82 30.95
N ASN A 55 13.67 -35.51 30.06
CA ASN A 55 14.64 -34.43 30.23
C ASN A 55 14.12 -33.06 29.77
N TRP A 56 12.84 -32.98 29.38
CA TRP A 56 12.22 -31.75 28.89
C TRP A 56 11.37 -31.11 29.97
N THR A 57 11.46 -29.79 30.09
CA THR A 57 10.48 -28.96 30.79
C THR A 57 9.69 -28.21 29.72
N ILE A 58 8.41 -28.51 29.60
CA ILE A 58 7.48 -27.82 28.71
C ILE A 58 6.88 -26.65 29.48
N TYR A 59 6.87 -25.46 28.89
CA TYR A 59 6.27 -24.26 29.46
C TYR A 59 4.98 -23.96 28.68
N PHE A 60 3.86 -23.77 29.38
CA PHE A 60 2.55 -23.45 28.79
C PHE A 60 2.34 -21.94 28.69
N ASN A 61 3.29 -21.26 28.05
CA ASN A 61 3.22 -19.83 27.77
C ASN A 61 3.36 -19.63 26.26
N ASP A 62 2.65 -18.66 25.68
CA ASP A 62 2.79 -18.35 24.27
C ASP A 62 4.18 -17.72 24.00
N PRO A 63 5.03 -18.35 23.19
CA PRO A 63 6.35 -17.80 22.91
C PRO A 63 6.22 -16.59 22.00
N LYS A 64 6.60 -15.41 22.50
CA LYS A 64 6.76 -14.21 21.67
C LYS A 64 8.12 -14.27 20.97
N ILE A 65 8.10 -14.48 19.66
CA ILE A 65 9.31 -14.44 18.82
C ILE A 65 9.58 -12.99 18.43
N VAL A 66 10.73 -12.46 18.83
CA VAL A 66 11.14 -11.08 18.53
C VAL A 66 12.04 -11.01 17.29
N ASN A 67 11.98 -9.88 16.58
CA ASN A 67 12.97 -9.56 15.55
C ASN A 67 14.03 -8.60 16.10
N PRO A 68 15.26 -9.05 16.36
CA PRO A 68 16.26 -8.24 17.04
C PRO A 68 16.68 -6.98 16.28
N ALA A 69 16.44 -6.89 14.96
CA ALA A 69 16.74 -5.69 14.19
C ALA A 69 16.00 -4.45 14.73
N LEU A 70 14.71 -4.62 15.04
CA LEU A 70 13.85 -3.66 15.71
C LEU A 70 12.57 -4.38 16.19
N ASP A 71 12.31 -4.38 17.50
CA ASP A 71 11.07 -4.93 18.09
C ASP A 71 10.92 -4.52 19.57
N LEU A 72 9.83 -4.97 20.19
CA LEU A 72 9.62 -4.93 21.63
C LEU A 72 9.81 -6.33 22.24
N LEU A 73 10.65 -6.41 23.28
CA LEU A 73 10.77 -7.58 24.12
C LEU A 73 9.43 -7.93 24.82
N PRO A 74 9.27 -9.15 25.38
CA PRO A 74 8.04 -9.54 26.08
C PRO A 74 7.67 -8.62 27.24
N ASP A 75 8.66 -7.98 27.87
CA ASP A 75 8.48 -7.02 28.96
C ASP A 75 8.21 -5.57 28.50
N GLY A 76 8.10 -5.35 27.18
CA GLY A 76 7.89 -4.03 26.59
C GLY A 76 9.17 -3.24 26.32
N THR A 77 10.36 -3.77 26.64
CA THR A 77 11.63 -3.08 26.36
C THR A 77 11.88 -3.00 24.84
N LEU A 78 12.10 -1.80 24.31
CA LEU A 78 12.50 -1.61 22.91
C LEU A 78 13.92 -2.11 22.68
N ILE A 79 14.12 -2.81 21.57
CA ILE A 79 15.44 -3.24 21.11
C ILE A 79 15.72 -2.78 19.68
N ALA A 80 16.97 -2.44 19.40
CA ALA A 80 17.49 -2.27 18.04
C ALA A 80 18.90 -2.86 17.93
N THR A 81 19.16 -3.61 16.85
CA THR A 81 20.48 -4.20 16.61
C THR A 81 21.36 -3.26 15.79
N VAL A 82 22.59 -3.06 16.24
CA VAL A 82 23.64 -2.33 15.52
C VAL A 82 24.98 -3.07 15.62
N PRO A 83 25.85 -2.97 14.62
CA PRO A 83 27.17 -3.55 14.68
C PRO A 83 28.10 -2.67 15.53
N PHE A 84 28.85 -3.31 16.43
CA PHE A 84 29.97 -2.73 17.18
C PHE A 84 31.25 -3.50 16.87
N ILE A 85 32.38 -2.81 16.98
CA ILE A 85 33.66 -3.51 17.06
C ILE A 85 33.75 -4.08 18.48
N SER A 86 33.56 -5.39 18.60
CA SER A 86 33.51 -6.08 19.88
C SER A 86 34.78 -6.90 20.05
N GLU A 87 35.29 -6.93 21.28
CA GLU A 87 36.42 -7.77 21.67
C GLU A 87 35.94 -8.81 22.67
N TRP A 88 36.21 -10.09 22.40
CA TRP A 88 35.88 -11.16 23.32
C TRP A 88 36.95 -12.24 23.30
N THR A 89 36.81 -13.12 24.27
CA THR A 89 37.74 -14.19 24.51
C THR A 89 37.12 -15.50 24.05
N GLU A 90 37.71 -16.11 23.01
CA GLU A 90 37.31 -17.42 22.50
C GLU A 90 38.19 -18.49 23.13
N THR A 91 37.60 -19.44 23.85
CA THR A 91 38.31 -20.60 24.39
C THR A 91 38.13 -21.77 23.43
N ASP A 92 39.24 -22.29 22.90
CA ASP A 92 39.20 -23.47 22.04
C ASP A 92 38.84 -24.74 22.82
N ARG A 93 38.58 -25.85 22.10
CA ARG A 93 38.26 -27.15 22.71
C ARG A 93 39.39 -27.71 23.61
N ARG A 94 40.59 -27.13 23.56
CA ARG A 94 41.77 -27.52 24.36
C ARG A 94 42.00 -26.58 25.55
N GLY A 95 41.10 -25.61 25.78
CA GLY A 95 41.21 -24.64 26.87
C GLY A 95 42.13 -23.45 26.58
N ASN A 96 42.65 -23.32 25.35
CA ASN A 96 43.45 -22.16 24.98
C ASN A 96 42.55 -20.98 24.66
N THR A 97 42.96 -19.83 25.19
CA THR A 97 42.17 -18.62 25.20
C THR A 97 42.74 -17.65 24.17
N LYS A 98 41.96 -17.27 23.15
CA LYS A 98 42.37 -16.34 22.09
C LYS A 98 41.50 -15.09 22.11
N LEU A 99 42.14 -13.93 22.09
CA LEU A 99 41.46 -12.65 21.93
C LEU A 99 40.98 -12.52 20.47
N ARG A 100 39.70 -12.23 20.30
CA ARG A 100 39.06 -11.94 19.01
C ARG A 100 38.54 -10.52 19.02
N LYS A 101 38.72 -9.83 17.90
CA LYS A 101 38.16 -8.50 17.67
C LYS A 101 37.58 -8.45 16.28
N GLU A 102 36.26 -8.28 16.19
CA GLU A 102 35.55 -8.20 14.92
C GLU A 102 34.31 -7.33 15.03
N LEU A 103 33.76 -6.97 13.88
CA LEU A 103 32.51 -6.25 13.80
C LEU A 103 31.36 -7.24 14.04
N ALA A 104 30.65 -7.09 15.15
CA ALA A 104 29.59 -8.01 15.57
C ALA A 104 28.30 -7.26 15.89
N ASN A 105 27.17 -7.89 15.60
CA ASN A 105 25.85 -7.37 15.93
C ASN A 105 25.67 -7.34 17.46
N SER A 106 25.29 -6.19 18.00
CA SER A 106 24.87 -6.05 19.40
C SER A 106 23.51 -5.38 19.46
N VAL A 107 22.72 -5.76 20.44
CA VAL A 107 21.42 -5.19 20.73
C VAL A 107 21.60 -4.03 21.70
N ILE A 108 21.02 -2.88 21.37
CA ILE A 108 20.84 -1.77 22.31
C ILE A 108 19.38 -1.80 22.77
N THR A 109 19.16 -1.69 24.08
CA THR A 109 17.83 -1.65 24.70
C THR A 109 17.43 -0.22 25.10
N SER A 110 16.13 0.04 25.26
CA SER A 110 15.63 1.30 25.86
C SER A 110 16.09 1.53 27.30
N ASN A 111 16.48 0.46 28.01
CA ASN A 111 17.07 0.53 29.35
C ASN A 111 18.59 0.85 29.31
N LEU A 112 19.12 1.23 28.14
CA LEU A 112 20.52 1.58 27.90
C LEU A 112 21.51 0.42 28.11
N GLU A 113 21.02 -0.82 28.16
CA GLU A 113 21.84 -2.02 28.14
C GLU A 113 22.30 -2.34 26.70
N VAL A 114 23.53 -2.85 26.57
CA VAL A 114 24.07 -3.41 25.33
C VAL A 114 24.49 -4.85 25.54
N PHE A 115 24.03 -5.77 24.69
CA PHE A 115 24.44 -7.17 24.73
C PHE A 115 24.62 -7.78 23.33
N PRO A 116 25.40 -8.87 23.18
CA PRO A 116 25.62 -9.51 21.88
C PRO A 116 24.33 -10.06 21.26
N CYS A 117 24.08 -9.78 19.98
CA CYS A 117 22.93 -10.31 19.24
C CYS A 117 23.21 -11.76 18.82
N THR A 118 23.06 -12.70 19.76
CA THR A 118 23.35 -14.13 19.57
C THR A 118 22.25 -15.01 20.15
N ASP A 119 22.04 -16.20 19.57
CA ASP A 119 21.06 -17.17 20.08
C ASP A 119 21.31 -17.51 21.56
N SER A 120 22.58 -17.62 21.97
CA SER A 120 22.95 -17.96 23.35
C SER A 120 22.55 -16.88 24.35
N GLU A 121 22.75 -15.60 24.02
CA GLU A 121 22.40 -14.49 24.91
C GLU A 121 20.87 -14.30 24.99
N PHE A 122 20.15 -14.43 23.88
CA PHE A 122 18.69 -14.40 23.88
C PHE A 122 18.09 -15.59 24.66
N ALA A 123 18.64 -16.79 24.49
CA ALA A 123 18.23 -17.96 25.26
C ALA A 123 18.50 -17.81 26.76
N ARG A 124 19.62 -17.19 27.16
CA ARG A 124 19.91 -16.86 28.58
C ARG A 124 18.87 -15.93 29.18
N ARG A 125 18.25 -15.09 28.35
CA ARG A 125 17.18 -14.16 28.72
C ARG A 125 15.78 -14.75 28.57
N GLU A 126 15.67 -16.03 28.21
CA GLU A 126 14.39 -16.73 27.96
C GLU A 126 13.56 -16.07 26.83
N ILE A 127 14.25 -15.47 25.85
CA ILE A 127 13.63 -14.78 24.71
C ILE A 127 13.96 -15.55 23.43
N PHE A 128 12.93 -15.78 22.60
CA PHE A 128 13.10 -16.36 21.28
C PHE A 128 13.28 -15.26 20.24
N ALA A 129 14.42 -15.23 19.54
CA ALA A 129 14.74 -14.20 18.56
C ALA A 129 15.09 -14.80 17.19
N LYS A 130 14.73 -14.11 16.11
CA LYS A 130 15.20 -14.44 14.76
C LYS A 130 16.53 -13.73 14.49
N ILE A 131 17.64 -14.32 14.91
CA ILE A 131 18.98 -13.72 14.81
C ILE A 131 19.35 -13.48 13.33
N PRO A 132 19.88 -12.30 12.97
CA PRO A 132 20.37 -12.05 11.62
C PRO A 132 21.54 -12.96 11.27
N GLU A 133 21.52 -13.55 10.07
CA GLU A 133 22.60 -14.43 9.59
C GLU A 133 23.90 -13.66 9.31
N THR A 134 23.81 -12.35 9.10
CA THR A 134 24.94 -11.49 8.73
C THR A 134 25.06 -10.27 9.64
N VAL A 135 26.25 -9.64 9.62
CA VAL A 135 26.47 -8.36 10.31
C VAL A 135 25.65 -7.28 9.62
N LEU A 136 24.76 -6.64 10.38
CA LEU A 136 23.81 -5.68 9.83
C LEU A 136 24.53 -4.42 9.34
N ARG A 137 24.01 -3.84 8.25
CA ARG A 137 24.37 -2.48 7.86
C ARG A 137 23.68 -1.50 8.81
N SER A 138 24.44 -0.80 9.64
CA SER A 138 23.84 0.24 10.48
C SER A 138 23.98 1.63 9.89
N ARG A 139 22.85 2.33 9.91
CA ARG A 139 22.70 3.71 9.46
C ARG A 139 22.65 4.71 10.62
N TRP A 140 22.72 4.21 11.85
CA TRP A 140 22.77 4.99 13.08
C TRP A 140 24.20 5.47 13.34
N PRO A 141 24.49 6.78 13.34
CA PRO A 141 25.84 7.28 13.56
C PRO A 141 26.40 6.94 14.95
N MET A 142 27.69 6.57 15.01
CA MET A 142 28.35 6.15 16.27
C MET A 142 28.30 7.22 17.36
N LYS A 143 28.41 8.51 16.99
CA LYS A 143 28.31 9.63 17.93
C LYS A 143 26.97 9.63 18.67
N SER A 144 25.87 9.41 17.93
CA SER A 144 24.51 9.35 18.49
C SER A 144 24.28 8.11 19.34
N ARG A 145 24.87 6.96 18.99
CA ARG A 145 24.84 5.76 19.86
C ARG A 145 25.53 6.01 21.20
N LYS A 146 26.70 6.65 21.16
CA LYS A 146 27.44 7.02 22.38
C LYS A 146 26.67 8.02 23.24
N GLU A 147 26.00 8.98 22.61
CA GLU A 147 25.11 9.94 23.27
C GLU A 147 23.97 9.21 23.99
N LEU A 148 23.24 8.32 23.30
CA LEU A 148 22.19 7.51 23.90
C LEU A 148 22.70 6.72 25.12
N LEU A 149 23.79 5.97 24.94
CA LEU A 149 24.37 5.12 26.00
C LEU A 149 24.97 5.91 27.16
N SER A 150 25.19 7.21 27.00
CA SER A 150 25.62 8.08 28.10
C SER A 150 24.49 8.47 29.04
N GLY A 151 23.23 8.20 28.67
CA GLY A 151 22.03 8.63 29.41
C GLY A 151 21.67 10.10 29.23
N ASN A 152 22.56 10.91 28.65
CA ASN A 152 22.35 12.33 28.40
C ASN A 152 21.91 12.56 26.94
N PHE A 153 20.66 12.25 26.64
CA PHE A 153 20.05 12.45 25.34
C PHE A 153 18.66 13.07 25.49
N HIS A 154 18.29 13.90 24.52
CA HIS A 154 16.94 14.44 24.39
C HIS A 154 16.71 14.88 22.95
N ARG A 155 15.56 14.56 22.36
CA ARG A 155 15.15 15.07 21.04
C ARG A 155 13.70 15.50 21.06
N ASP A 156 13.46 16.81 21.01
CA ASP A 156 12.12 17.36 20.85
C ASP A 156 11.47 16.85 19.54
N PRO A 157 10.33 16.12 19.62
CA PRO A 157 9.70 15.52 18.45
C PRO A 157 9.29 16.52 17.36
N TYR A 158 8.91 17.75 17.75
CA TYR A 158 8.50 18.78 16.80
C TYR A 158 9.71 19.38 16.06
N GLU A 159 10.84 19.57 16.73
CA GLU A 159 12.09 19.97 16.06
C GLU A 159 12.57 18.93 15.05
N VAL A 160 12.50 17.64 15.39
CA VAL A 160 12.83 16.55 14.46
C VAL A 160 11.88 16.57 13.25
N TYR A 161 10.57 16.72 13.50
CA TYR A 161 9.56 16.85 12.46
C TYR A 161 9.88 18.01 11.50
N LYS A 162 10.17 19.22 12.01
CA LYS A 162 10.49 20.39 11.18
C LYS A 162 11.72 20.14 10.30
N LYS A 163 12.81 19.63 10.87
CA LYS A 163 14.03 19.33 10.12
C LYS A 163 13.78 18.40 8.93
N ILE A 164 12.90 17.41 9.10
CA ILE A 164 12.50 16.48 8.03
C ILE A 164 11.62 17.17 7.01
N GLN A 165 10.60 17.92 7.46
CA GLN A 165 9.65 18.62 6.59
C GLN A 165 10.36 19.63 5.68
N GLU A 166 11.34 20.34 6.20
CA GLU A 166 12.20 21.25 5.44
C GLU A 166 12.87 20.55 4.26
N GLN A 167 13.30 19.29 4.41
CA GLN A 167 13.92 18.56 3.28
C GLN A 167 12.90 18.24 2.19
N PHE A 168 11.70 17.79 2.56
CA PHE A 168 10.66 17.57 1.55
C PHE A 168 10.25 18.86 0.85
N GLN A 169 10.05 19.96 1.59
CA GLN A 169 9.70 21.25 1.01
C GLN A 169 10.81 21.84 0.14
N ARG A 170 12.08 21.61 0.51
CA ARG A 170 13.26 22.07 -0.24
C ARG A 170 13.45 21.34 -1.56
N TYR A 171 13.21 20.03 -1.60
CA TYR A 171 13.56 19.20 -2.75
C TYR A 171 12.38 18.82 -3.64
N ILE A 172 11.17 18.75 -3.09
CA ILE A 172 9.98 18.24 -3.77
C ILE A 172 8.98 19.37 -4.01
N ASP A 173 8.40 19.35 -5.20
CA ASP A 173 7.22 20.13 -5.54
C ASP A 173 6.03 19.17 -5.49
N PHE A 174 5.14 19.40 -4.52
CA PHE A 174 3.94 18.57 -4.34
C PHE A 174 2.77 19.07 -5.20
N GLY A 175 2.93 20.18 -5.94
CA GLY A 175 1.86 20.81 -6.69
C GLY A 175 0.65 21.09 -5.80
N ASP A 176 -0.52 20.65 -6.23
CA ASP A 176 -1.79 20.85 -5.52
C ASP A 176 -2.04 19.83 -4.39
N ASN A 177 -1.13 18.88 -4.13
CA ASN A 177 -1.27 17.94 -3.01
C ASN A 177 -0.99 18.64 -1.67
N ARG A 178 -2.02 19.28 -1.13
CA ARG A 178 -1.97 19.93 0.18
C ARG A 178 -1.76 18.88 1.27
N GLY A 179 -0.88 19.19 2.23
CA GLY A 179 -0.51 18.27 3.30
C GLY A 179 0.40 17.09 2.91
N ALA A 180 0.75 16.90 1.63
CA ALA A 180 1.64 15.79 1.24
C ALA A 180 3.04 15.87 1.86
N ALA A 181 3.57 17.08 2.08
CA ALA A 181 4.82 17.27 2.81
C ALA A 181 4.69 16.82 4.28
N VAL A 182 3.57 17.14 4.94
CA VAL A 182 3.26 16.70 6.31
C VAL A 182 3.17 15.17 6.36
N PHE A 183 2.42 14.57 5.43
CA PHE A 183 2.30 13.12 5.32
C PHE A 183 3.66 12.45 5.13
N CYS A 184 4.49 12.93 4.19
CA CYS A 184 5.82 12.37 3.94
C CYS A 184 6.71 12.44 5.18
N THR A 185 6.67 13.56 5.91
CA THR A 185 7.41 13.72 7.16
C THR A 185 6.96 12.72 8.22
N ILE A 186 5.65 12.59 8.44
CA ILE A 186 5.11 11.60 9.39
C ILE A 186 5.44 10.18 8.95
N TYR A 187 5.43 9.89 7.64
CA TYR A 187 5.79 8.58 7.12
C TYR A 187 7.27 8.25 7.37
N VAL A 188 8.18 9.23 7.31
CA VAL A 188 9.58 9.02 7.74
C VAL A 188 9.62 8.59 9.21
N ILE A 189 8.89 9.28 10.08
CA ILE A 189 8.83 8.95 11.51
C ILE A 189 8.21 7.55 11.70
N LEU A 190 7.14 7.23 10.96
CA LEU A 190 6.53 5.91 10.94
C LEU A 190 7.55 4.81 10.65
N THR A 191 8.54 5.05 9.79
CA THR A 191 9.56 4.02 9.52
C THR A 191 10.37 3.59 10.74
N TYR A 192 10.49 4.43 11.77
CA TYR A 192 11.16 4.11 13.03
C TYR A 192 10.21 3.51 14.06
N PHE A 193 8.93 3.89 14.03
CA PHE A 193 7.92 3.48 15.01
C PHE A 193 6.97 2.37 14.52
N PHE A 194 7.14 1.85 13.31
CA PHE A 194 6.16 0.94 12.69
C PHE A 194 5.89 -0.34 13.49
N VAL A 195 6.86 -0.78 14.31
CA VAL A 195 6.73 -1.94 15.21
C VAL A 195 5.78 -1.70 16.38
N MET A 196 5.18 -0.52 16.50
CA MET A 196 4.11 -0.18 17.47
C MET A 196 2.70 -0.38 16.89
N PHE A 197 2.58 -0.68 15.59
CA PHE A 197 1.30 -0.80 14.90
C PHE A 197 1.10 -2.21 14.32
N ASP A 198 -0.15 -2.67 14.22
CA ASP A 198 -0.48 -3.97 13.61
C ASP A 198 -0.57 -3.93 12.09
N SER A 199 -0.83 -2.73 11.56
CA SER A 199 -0.87 -2.42 10.15
C SER A 199 -0.20 -1.09 9.90
N ILE A 200 0.43 -0.95 8.74
CA ILE A 200 1.00 0.32 8.29
C ILE A 200 0.66 0.55 6.81
N PRO A 201 0.40 1.81 6.40
CA PRO A 201 0.20 2.12 5.00
C PRO A 201 1.49 1.94 4.22
N TYR A 202 1.35 1.61 2.94
CA TYR A 202 2.38 1.86 1.94
C TYR A 202 2.28 3.30 1.41
N LEU A 203 3.38 3.77 0.84
CA LEU A 203 3.43 5.05 0.16
C LEU A 203 3.81 4.84 -1.29
N LYS A 204 3.16 5.57 -2.19
CA LYS A 204 3.52 5.60 -3.59
C LYS A 204 3.69 7.02 -4.08
N PHE A 205 4.78 7.24 -4.82
CA PHE A 205 4.95 8.41 -5.68
C PHE A 205 4.63 8.04 -7.12
N GLU A 206 3.63 8.72 -7.69
CA GLU A 206 3.16 8.56 -9.07
C GLU A 206 3.40 9.83 -9.89
N GLY A 207 3.44 9.72 -11.22
CA GLY A 207 3.57 10.86 -12.12
C GLY A 207 4.48 10.61 -13.33
N MET A 208 4.50 11.54 -14.28
CA MET A 208 5.27 11.43 -15.52
C MET A 208 6.80 11.45 -15.30
N LYS A 209 7.57 11.03 -16.30
CA LYS A 209 9.04 11.11 -16.25
C LYS A 209 9.50 12.55 -15.95
N GLY A 210 10.44 12.69 -15.03
CA GLY A 210 10.96 14.00 -14.61
C GLY A 210 10.13 14.72 -13.52
N SER A 211 9.09 14.09 -12.96
CA SER A 211 8.29 14.68 -11.87
C SER A 211 8.90 14.63 -10.47
N GLY A 212 10.11 14.08 -10.31
CA GLY A 212 10.80 14.03 -9.00
C GLY A 212 10.47 12.82 -8.11
N LYS A 213 9.76 11.79 -8.60
CA LYS A 213 9.48 10.55 -7.85
C LYS A 213 10.72 9.90 -7.26
N SER A 214 11.72 9.60 -8.10
CA SER A 214 12.98 9.01 -7.64
C SER A 214 13.70 9.93 -6.65
N LYS A 215 13.61 11.27 -6.84
CA LYS A 215 14.14 12.26 -5.90
C LYS A 215 13.48 12.14 -4.51
N ALA A 216 12.15 12.01 -4.46
CA ALA A 216 11.40 11.78 -3.21
C ALA A 216 11.82 10.45 -2.57
N GLY A 217 11.88 9.37 -3.35
CA GLY A 217 12.41 8.08 -2.91
C GLY A 217 13.84 8.18 -2.37
N THR A 218 14.70 8.99 -2.98
CA THR A 218 16.08 9.21 -2.53
C THR A 218 16.13 9.93 -1.17
N ILE A 219 15.24 10.88 -0.89
CA ILE A 219 15.15 11.51 0.44
C ILE A 219 14.79 10.46 1.48
N PHE A 220 13.74 9.66 1.24
CA PHE A 220 13.39 8.53 2.11
C PHE A 220 14.54 7.54 2.26
N TYR A 221 15.27 7.26 1.19
CA TYR A 221 16.46 6.43 1.26
C TYR A 221 17.48 7.03 2.22
N PHE A 222 17.70 8.34 2.26
CA PHE A 222 18.68 8.93 3.17
C PHE A 222 18.26 8.97 4.64
N ILE A 223 16.98 9.10 4.96
CA ILE A 223 16.54 9.33 6.36
C ILE A 223 15.65 8.23 6.96
N GLY A 224 15.05 7.36 6.16
CA GLY A 224 14.19 6.27 6.62
C GLY A 224 14.95 5.16 7.36
N PHE A 225 14.26 4.48 8.28
CA PHE A 225 14.83 3.39 9.09
C PHE A 225 15.35 2.26 8.21
N ASN A 226 16.64 1.96 8.35
CA ASN A 226 17.39 0.98 7.56
C ASN A 226 17.00 0.97 6.08
N ALA A 227 16.72 2.13 5.49
CA ALA A 227 16.07 2.15 4.18
C ALA A 227 16.98 1.56 3.10
N VAL A 228 16.39 0.70 2.25
CA VAL A 228 17.04 0.04 1.12
C VAL A 228 16.31 0.47 -0.14
N MET A 229 17.04 1.07 -1.08
CA MET A 229 16.52 1.42 -2.40
C MET A 229 16.91 0.35 -3.41
N ALA A 230 15.95 -0.13 -4.17
CA ALA A 230 16.15 -1.16 -5.17
C ALA A 230 15.40 -0.86 -6.47
N VAL A 231 16.09 -1.09 -7.58
CA VAL A 231 15.54 -1.01 -8.94
C VAL A 231 15.04 -2.39 -9.41
N SER A 232 15.73 -3.47 -8.99
CA SER A 232 15.28 -4.85 -9.20
C SER A 232 15.65 -5.72 -8.00
N MET A 233 14.68 -6.45 -7.46
CA MET A 233 14.88 -7.41 -6.37
C MET A 233 14.16 -8.71 -6.68
N THR A 234 14.77 -9.83 -6.30
CA THR A 234 14.09 -11.12 -6.30
C THR A 234 13.14 -11.20 -5.10
N PRO A 235 12.06 -12.02 -5.17
CA PRO A 235 11.22 -12.30 -3.99
C PRO A 235 12.04 -12.74 -2.77
N ALA A 236 13.09 -13.54 -2.99
CA ALA A 236 14.02 -14.02 -1.97
C ALA A 236 14.75 -12.88 -1.25
N SER A 237 15.25 -11.92 -2.02
CA SER A 237 15.92 -10.74 -1.47
C SER A 237 14.97 -9.90 -0.62
N ILE A 238 13.71 -9.75 -1.03
CA ILE A 238 12.72 -8.91 -0.32
C ILE A 238 12.48 -9.42 1.10
N PHE A 239 12.06 -10.68 1.26
CA PHE A 239 11.70 -11.17 2.59
C PHE A 239 12.92 -11.37 3.51
N ARG A 240 14.12 -11.64 2.96
CA ARG A 240 15.34 -11.75 3.76
C ARG A 240 15.77 -10.41 4.31
N ILE A 241 15.84 -9.39 3.46
CA ILE A 241 16.19 -8.02 3.88
C ILE A 241 15.18 -7.51 4.92
N VAL A 242 13.88 -7.75 4.74
CA VAL A 242 12.85 -7.36 5.72
C VAL A 242 13.02 -8.12 7.04
N GLN A 243 13.31 -9.42 6.98
CA GLN A 243 13.51 -10.24 8.17
C GLN A 243 14.79 -9.86 8.93
N GLU A 244 15.90 -9.58 8.24
CA GLU A 244 17.20 -9.30 8.85
C GLU A 244 17.34 -7.86 9.33
N GLU A 245 16.83 -6.88 8.57
CA GLU A 245 17.11 -5.46 8.81
C GLU A 245 15.89 -4.64 9.25
N ARG A 246 14.67 -5.22 9.19
CA ARG A 246 13.41 -4.47 9.41
C ARG A 246 13.33 -3.21 8.54
N SER A 247 13.92 -3.27 7.34
CA SER A 247 14.18 -2.11 6.49
C SER A 247 12.94 -1.50 5.85
N THR A 248 13.00 -0.18 5.65
CA THR A 248 12.10 0.52 4.73
C THR A 248 12.50 0.19 3.29
N LEU A 249 11.64 -0.51 2.55
CA LEU A 249 11.92 -0.85 1.17
C LEU A 249 11.44 0.23 0.22
N ILE A 250 12.34 0.74 -0.61
CA ILE A 250 12.03 1.73 -1.65
C ILE A 250 12.23 1.06 -3.01
N MET A 251 11.15 0.87 -3.74
CA MET A 251 11.15 0.23 -5.05
C MET A 251 11.02 1.31 -6.13
N ASP A 252 12.09 1.55 -6.88
CA ASP A 252 12.11 2.49 -8.01
C ASP A 252 11.94 1.75 -9.35
N GLU A 253 11.49 2.46 -10.38
CA GLU A 253 11.21 1.94 -11.73
C GLU A 253 10.27 0.72 -11.76
N THR A 254 9.26 0.70 -10.89
CA THR A 254 8.35 -0.46 -10.81
C THR A 254 7.43 -0.63 -12.03
N GLU A 255 7.47 0.27 -13.02
CA GLU A 255 6.84 0.06 -14.32
C GLU A 255 7.37 -1.15 -15.08
N ASN A 256 8.63 -1.55 -14.87
CA ASN A 256 9.24 -2.72 -15.50
C ASN A 256 8.61 -4.05 -15.04
N PHE A 257 7.75 -4.01 -14.02
CA PHE A 257 6.99 -5.16 -13.57
C PHE A 257 5.69 -5.40 -14.37
N ARG A 258 5.29 -4.50 -15.29
CA ARG A 258 4.12 -4.74 -16.16
C ARG A 258 4.49 -5.65 -17.33
N GLY A 259 4.15 -6.92 -17.14
CA GLY A 259 4.15 -7.99 -18.13
C GLY A 259 3.84 -9.31 -17.41
N SER A 260 3.49 -10.36 -18.14
CA SER A 260 3.39 -11.75 -17.64
C SER A 260 4.76 -12.30 -17.21
N SER A 261 5.57 -11.51 -16.53
CA SER A 261 6.84 -11.96 -15.97
C SER A 261 6.51 -12.68 -14.66
N ASP A 262 6.85 -13.95 -14.59
CA ASP A 262 6.65 -14.82 -13.42
C ASP A 262 7.14 -14.14 -12.12
N LYS A 263 8.19 -13.32 -12.22
CA LYS A 263 8.78 -12.54 -11.12
C LYS A 263 7.78 -11.64 -10.39
N PHE A 264 6.87 -10.96 -11.08
CA PHE A 264 5.96 -10.04 -10.40
C PHE A 264 4.83 -10.78 -9.67
N GLN A 265 4.36 -11.89 -10.24
CA GLN A 265 3.38 -12.76 -9.59
C GLN A 265 3.95 -13.37 -8.30
N GLU A 266 5.27 -13.61 -8.24
CA GLU A 266 5.95 -14.10 -7.04
C GLU A 266 6.12 -13.02 -5.95
N ILE A 267 6.29 -11.75 -6.34
CA ILE A 267 6.44 -10.62 -5.40
C ILE A 267 5.09 -10.20 -4.82
N MET A 268 3.99 -10.31 -5.58
CA MET A 268 2.68 -9.83 -5.16
C MET A 268 2.19 -10.38 -3.80
N PRO A 269 2.27 -11.69 -3.52
CA PRO A 269 1.87 -12.20 -2.21
C PRO A 269 2.65 -11.57 -1.05
N ILE A 270 3.95 -11.32 -1.24
CA ILE A 270 4.83 -10.69 -0.24
C ILE A 270 4.39 -9.25 0.02
N LEU A 271 4.06 -8.50 -1.03
CA LEU A 271 3.56 -7.13 -0.89
C LEU A 271 2.16 -7.09 -0.29
N ASN A 272 1.28 -8.02 -0.65
CA ASN A 272 -0.09 -8.07 -0.12
C ASN A 272 -0.15 -8.39 1.38
N SER A 273 0.83 -9.14 1.90
CA SER A 273 0.95 -9.45 3.34
C SER A 273 1.78 -8.44 4.12
N GLY A 274 2.75 -7.77 3.46
CA GLY A 274 3.79 -7.00 4.14
C GLY A 274 3.38 -5.69 4.80
N TRP A 275 2.10 -5.34 4.77
CA TRP A 275 1.53 -4.16 5.42
C TRP A 275 1.00 -4.49 6.84
N GLN A 276 0.85 -5.79 7.17
CA GLN A 276 0.38 -6.29 8.47
C GLN A 276 1.49 -6.99 9.23
N ARG A 277 1.52 -6.84 10.57
CA ARG A 277 2.50 -7.45 11.47
C ARG A 277 2.59 -8.96 11.35
N THR A 278 1.45 -9.61 11.12
CA THR A 278 1.34 -11.07 10.96
C THR A 278 1.78 -11.58 9.58
N GLY A 279 2.03 -10.67 8.64
CA GLY A 279 2.40 -10.99 7.27
C GLY A 279 3.71 -11.75 7.17
N ASN A 280 3.66 -12.95 6.61
CA ASN A 280 4.83 -13.82 6.48
C ASN A 280 4.91 -14.53 5.11
N ALA A 281 6.12 -14.94 4.75
CA ALA A 281 6.46 -15.66 3.52
C ALA A 281 7.13 -17.00 3.88
N PRO A 282 6.40 -18.12 3.90
CA PRO A 282 6.99 -19.44 4.12
C PRO A 282 7.83 -19.87 2.90
N ARG A 283 9.02 -20.39 3.16
CA ARG A 283 9.97 -20.88 2.14
C ARG A 283 10.62 -22.17 2.59
N VAL A 284 10.86 -23.07 1.64
CA VAL A 284 11.58 -24.32 1.89
C VAL A 284 13.04 -24.09 1.58
N GLU A 285 13.90 -24.28 2.58
CA GLU A 285 15.35 -24.11 2.48
C GLU A 285 16.06 -25.46 2.66
N GLY A 286 17.26 -25.59 2.09
CA GLY A 286 18.11 -26.77 2.22
C GLY A 286 18.11 -27.71 1.02
N ASN A 287 19.15 -28.53 0.93
CA ASN A 287 19.36 -29.52 -0.15
C ASN A 287 18.52 -30.79 0.07
N SER A 288 18.44 -31.63 -0.97
CA SER A 288 17.74 -32.93 -0.93
C SER A 288 18.24 -33.77 0.25
N GLY A 289 17.40 -33.93 1.28
CA GLY A 289 17.72 -34.63 2.52
C GLY A 289 17.53 -33.83 3.81
N ASN A 290 17.63 -32.48 3.76
CA ASN A 290 17.53 -31.60 4.95
C ASN A 290 16.64 -30.36 4.69
N ARG A 291 15.50 -30.56 4.03
CA ARG A 291 14.56 -29.47 3.74
C ARG A 291 13.89 -28.98 5.02
N LYS A 292 14.00 -27.69 5.32
CA LYS A 292 13.31 -27.03 6.42
C LYS A 292 12.42 -25.92 5.88
N THR A 293 11.21 -25.82 6.41
CA THR A 293 10.34 -24.68 6.09
C THR A 293 10.63 -23.55 7.07
N ILE A 294 11.07 -22.40 6.56
CA ILE A 294 11.35 -21.20 7.32
C ILE A 294 10.31 -20.14 6.93
N SER A 295 9.73 -19.47 7.92
CA SER A 295 8.77 -18.38 7.71
C SER A 295 9.42 -17.03 7.95
N TYR A 296 9.53 -16.25 6.88
CA TYR A 296 10.14 -14.92 6.89
C TYR A 296 9.09 -13.84 7.10
N SER A 297 9.36 -12.86 7.96
CA SER A 297 8.50 -11.67 8.09
C SER A 297 8.49 -10.88 6.78
N THR A 298 7.30 -10.40 6.40
CA THR A 298 7.13 -9.46 5.27
C THR A 298 6.76 -8.06 5.73
N PHE A 299 6.47 -7.90 7.02
CA PHE A 299 6.06 -6.65 7.64
C PHE A 299 7.19 -5.61 7.65
N SER A 300 7.03 -4.56 6.86
CA SER A 300 7.91 -3.39 6.85
C SER A 300 7.29 -2.22 6.08
N PRO A 301 7.73 -0.98 6.33
CA PRO A 301 7.35 0.17 5.50
C PRO A 301 7.82 -0.04 4.05
N LYS A 302 6.96 0.27 3.07
CA LYS A 302 7.30 0.15 1.64
C LYS A 302 6.89 1.39 0.87
N ILE A 303 7.77 1.82 -0.02
CA ILE A 303 7.63 3.01 -0.82
C ILE A 303 7.81 2.63 -2.29
N PHE A 304 6.86 2.99 -3.14
CA PHE A 304 6.90 2.73 -4.58
C PHE A 304 7.12 4.03 -5.33
N CYS A 305 8.09 4.06 -6.25
CA CYS A 305 8.29 5.14 -7.19
C CYS A 305 8.03 4.59 -8.60
N SER A 306 6.97 5.07 -9.26
CA SER A 306 6.60 4.53 -10.57
C SER A 306 5.82 5.51 -11.43
N ILE A 307 5.92 5.34 -12.75
CA ILE A 307 5.09 6.11 -13.69
C ILE A 307 3.66 5.55 -13.73
N ASN A 308 3.54 4.24 -13.66
CA ASN A 308 2.28 3.52 -13.82
C ASN A 308 1.40 3.58 -12.56
N PRO A 309 0.06 3.53 -12.70
CA PRO A 309 -0.87 3.38 -11.58
C PRO A 309 -0.59 2.16 -10.72
N ILE A 310 -0.89 2.27 -9.42
CA ILE A 310 -0.67 1.17 -8.48
C ILE A 310 -1.60 0.04 -8.85
N LEU A 311 -1.14 -1.19 -8.67
CA LEU A 311 -2.03 -2.34 -8.85
C LEU A 311 -3.23 -2.22 -7.92
N GLU A 312 -4.39 -2.62 -8.43
CA GLU A 312 -5.65 -2.63 -7.70
C GLU A 312 -5.54 -3.36 -6.36
N THR A 313 -4.79 -4.47 -6.33
CA THR A 313 -4.57 -5.29 -5.13
C THR A 313 -3.74 -4.61 -4.04
N LEU A 314 -2.96 -3.57 -4.36
CA LEU A 314 -2.15 -2.82 -3.39
C LEU A 314 -2.75 -1.43 -3.09
N ARG A 315 -3.71 -0.97 -3.89
CA ARG A 315 -4.28 0.37 -3.80
C ARG A 315 -4.92 0.66 -2.45
N ASP A 316 -5.67 -0.29 -1.93
CA ASP A 316 -6.35 -0.21 -0.62
C ASP A 316 -5.40 -0.26 0.60
N ARG A 317 -4.09 -0.48 0.36
CA ARG A 317 -3.05 -0.51 1.38
C ARG A 317 -2.08 0.66 1.26
N ALA A 318 -2.23 1.53 0.24
CA ALA A 318 -1.26 2.56 -0.09
C ALA A 318 -1.91 3.94 -0.18
N TYR A 319 -1.15 4.98 0.17
CA TYR A 319 -1.45 6.35 -0.21
C TYR A 319 -0.64 6.73 -1.45
N VAL A 320 -1.29 7.43 -2.40
CA VAL A 320 -0.69 7.78 -3.69
C VAL A 320 -0.50 9.29 -3.79
N ILE A 321 0.74 9.73 -3.83
CA ILE A 321 1.11 11.12 -4.04
C ILE A 321 1.49 11.30 -5.50
N THR A 322 0.61 11.96 -6.26
CA THR A 322 0.85 12.28 -7.66
C THR A 322 1.73 13.53 -7.78
N LEU A 323 2.96 13.34 -8.24
CA LEU A 323 3.92 14.41 -8.47
C LEU A 323 3.87 14.90 -9.91
N ILE A 324 3.90 16.21 -10.07
CA ILE A 324 4.02 16.89 -11.37
C ILE A 324 5.43 17.44 -11.55
N ARG A 325 5.81 17.75 -12.80
CA ARG A 325 7.11 18.35 -13.07
C ARG A 325 7.15 19.77 -12.49
N THR A 326 8.09 20.01 -11.59
CA THR A 326 8.31 21.33 -10.98
C THR A 326 8.60 22.40 -12.03
N LEU A 327 7.99 23.57 -11.85
CA LEU A 327 8.34 24.80 -12.58
C LEU A 327 9.35 25.66 -11.81
N ASP A 328 9.57 25.38 -10.52
CA ASP A 328 10.62 26.03 -9.73
C ASP A 328 12.00 25.52 -10.16
N GLU A 329 12.76 26.38 -10.86
CA GLU A 329 14.11 26.09 -11.34
C GLU A 329 15.08 25.73 -10.20
N LYS A 330 14.92 26.30 -9.01
CA LYS A 330 15.78 26.00 -7.86
C LYS A 330 15.58 24.55 -7.45
N LYS A 331 14.34 24.10 -7.32
CA LYS A 331 14.01 22.70 -6.99
C LYS A 331 14.38 21.74 -8.11
N ALA A 332 14.17 22.14 -9.37
CA ALA A 332 14.51 21.33 -10.54
C ALA A 332 16.01 20.99 -10.57
N ASN A 333 16.85 22.00 -10.38
CA ASN A 333 18.31 21.88 -10.45
C ASN A 333 18.96 21.35 -9.16
N LEU A 334 18.21 21.26 -8.06
CA LEU A 334 18.74 20.78 -6.79
C LEU A 334 18.82 19.25 -6.76
N SER A 335 20.03 18.71 -6.64
CA SER A 335 20.29 17.28 -6.46
C SER A 335 20.42 16.91 -4.98
N VAL A 336 19.90 15.74 -4.62
CA VAL A 336 20.06 15.19 -3.27
C VAL A 336 21.48 14.62 -3.16
N ARG A 337 22.32 15.23 -2.33
CA ARG A 337 23.74 14.89 -2.21
C ARG A 337 23.95 13.93 -1.05
N GLU A 338 24.51 12.76 -1.31
CA GLU A 338 24.73 11.72 -0.29
C GLU A 338 25.57 12.20 0.92
N LYS A 339 26.58 13.04 0.67
CA LYS A 339 27.53 13.50 1.70
C LYS A 339 27.01 14.67 2.54
N ASP A 340 25.77 15.13 2.34
CA ASP A 340 25.21 16.21 3.16
C ASP A 340 25.06 15.72 4.62
N PRO A 341 25.69 16.39 5.61
CA PRO A 341 25.62 15.97 7.01
C PRO A 341 24.19 15.96 7.56
N VAL A 342 23.27 16.74 6.98
CA VAL A 342 21.87 16.82 7.41
C VAL A 342 21.20 15.44 7.47
N TRP A 343 21.53 14.54 6.55
CA TRP A 343 20.97 13.19 6.54
C TRP A 343 21.40 12.36 7.76
N SER A 344 22.67 12.50 8.15
CA SER A 344 23.21 11.80 9.32
C SER A 344 22.68 12.40 10.62
N GLU A 345 22.47 13.71 10.66
CA GLU A 345 21.88 14.43 11.79
C GLU A 345 20.42 14.02 11.99
N ILE A 346 19.60 14.05 10.93
CA ILE A 346 18.19 13.61 10.98
C ILE A 346 18.09 12.15 11.43
N ARG A 347 18.94 11.24 10.92
CA ARG A 347 18.95 9.85 11.40
C ARG A 347 19.29 9.77 12.89
N SER A 348 20.29 10.52 13.35
CA SER A 348 20.67 10.56 14.77
C SER A 348 19.49 11.00 15.64
N ASP A 349 18.78 12.03 15.21
CA ASP A 349 17.62 12.57 15.90
C ASP A 349 16.46 11.56 15.93
N LEU A 350 16.17 10.89 14.81
CA LEU A 350 15.11 9.86 14.71
C LEU A 350 15.38 8.63 15.57
N TYR A 351 16.63 8.16 15.64
CA TYR A 351 16.99 7.03 16.51
C TYR A 351 16.85 7.39 18.00
N ILE A 352 17.32 8.57 18.41
CA ILE A 352 17.19 8.99 19.81
C ILE A 352 15.71 9.21 20.15
N MET A 353 14.96 9.90 19.29
CA MET A 353 13.52 10.11 19.48
C MET A 353 12.76 8.78 19.59
N LEU A 354 13.13 7.76 18.80
CA LEU A 354 12.58 6.42 18.93
C LEU A 354 12.80 5.84 20.34
N PHE A 355 14.03 5.83 20.84
CA PHE A 355 14.34 5.26 22.15
C PHE A 355 13.73 6.05 23.32
N GLU A 356 13.56 7.36 23.15
CA GLU A 356 13.01 8.25 24.18
C GLU A 356 11.48 8.18 24.25
N TYR A 357 10.77 8.08 23.11
CA TYR A 357 9.31 8.24 23.05
C TYR A 357 8.52 7.01 22.60
N TYR A 358 9.15 5.83 22.42
CA TYR A 358 8.43 4.65 21.94
C TYR A 358 7.25 4.23 22.82
N GLN A 359 7.37 4.36 24.16
CA GLN A 359 6.30 3.99 25.09
C GLN A 359 5.08 4.91 24.91
N GLU A 360 5.30 6.22 24.80
CA GLU A 360 4.20 7.16 24.58
C GLU A 360 3.49 6.90 23.25
N VAL A 361 4.23 6.61 22.18
CA VAL A 361 3.63 6.28 20.88
C VAL A 361 2.87 4.96 20.95
N GLN A 362 3.39 3.96 21.68
CA GLN A 362 2.72 2.69 21.88
C GLN A 362 1.41 2.87 22.66
N GLU A 363 1.43 3.59 23.78
CA GLU A 363 0.25 3.90 24.58
C GLU A 363 -0.80 4.66 23.76
N LEU A 364 -0.38 5.64 22.95
CA LEU A 364 -1.29 6.33 22.03
C LEU A 364 -1.89 5.38 20.99
N ALA A 365 -1.10 4.49 20.41
CA ALA A 365 -1.56 3.53 19.40
C ALA A 365 -2.57 2.52 19.96
N GLU A 366 -2.41 2.13 21.23
CA GLU A 366 -3.28 1.21 21.96
C GLU A 366 -4.52 1.92 22.55
N SER A 367 -4.45 3.23 22.78
CA SER A 367 -5.56 4.00 23.33
C SER A 367 -6.77 4.04 22.39
N GLU A 368 -7.98 3.97 22.97
CA GLU A 368 -9.24 4.24 22.25
C GLU A 368 -9.41 5.73 21.89
N GLY A 369 -8.50 6.59 22.35
CA GLY A 369 -8.58 8.06 22.24
C GLY A 369 -8.14 8.65 20.90
N ILE A 370 -7.71 7.84 19.92
CA ILE A 370 -7.39 8.35 18.58
C ILE A 370 -8.69 8.66 17.83
N GLU A 371 -8.95 9.95 17.61
CA GLU A 371 -10.18 10.42 16.97
C GLU A 371 -10.23 10.01 15.49
N ASN A 372 -11.23 9.21 15.13
CA ASN A 372 -11.55 8.89 13.74
C ASN A 372 -12.48 9.94 13.12
N ALA A 373 -12.00 11.18 12.99
CA ALA A 373 -12.78 12.33 12.51
C ALA A 373 -13.38 12.10 11.11
N LEU A 374 -12.66 11.37 10.25
CA LEU A 374 -13.08 11.04 8.88
C LEU A 374 -14.03 9.83 8.80
N LYS A 375 -14.37 9.20 9.93
CA LYS A 375 -15.23 8.00 10.02
C LYS A 375 -14.78 6.87 9.09
N LEU A 376 -13.47 6.66 9.02
CA LEU A 376 -12.85 5.62 8.20
C LEU A 376 -13.19 4.25 8.77
N ILE A 377 -13.33 3.24 7.91
CA ILE A 377 -13.70 1.88 8.30
C ILE A 377 -12.77 0.85 7.65
N GLY A 378 -12.59 -0.29 8.32
CA GLY A 378 -11.76 -1.38 7.81
C GLY A 378 -10.35 -0.92 7.42
N ARG A 379 -9.91 -1.29 6.21
CA ARG A 379 -8.55 -0.98 5.71
C ARG A 379 -8.24 0.51 5.66
N ASP A 380 -9.24 1.37 5.43
CA ASP A 380 -9.05 2.81 5.41
C ASP A 380 -8.69 3.35 6.80
N TRP A 381 -9.25 2.76 7.85
CA TRP A 381 -8.85 3.07 9.22
C TRP A 381 -7.50 2.45 9.56
N ASP A 382 -7.29 1.18 9.22
CA ASP A 382 -6.03 0.46 9.48
C ASP A 382 -4.81 1.16 8.87
N LYS A 383 -4.97 1.78 7.69
CA LYS A 383 -3.92 2.55 6.99
C LYS A 383 -3.76 3.97 7.54
N ALA A 384 -4.84 4.62 8.00
CA ALA A 384 -4.79 5.99 8.52
C ALA A 384 -4.34 6.06 9.99
N LYS A 385 -4.74 5.09 10.82
CA LYS A 385 -4.51 5.08 12.27
C LYS A 385 -3.03 5.33 12.63
N PRO A 386 -2.03 4.68 12.04
CA PRO A 386 -0.63 4.93 12.37
C PRO A 386 -0.18 6.37 12.09
N ILE A 387 -0.63 6.94 10.97
CA ILE A 387 -0.28 8.30 10.56
C ILE A 387 -0.95 9.33 11.47
N ILE A 388 -2.23 9.15 11.78
CA ILE A 388 -2.98 10.02 12.71
C ILE A 388 -2.37 9.95 14.12
N THR A 389 -2.01 8.74 14.58
CA THR A 389 -1.39 8.53 15.90
C THR A 389 -0.08 9.32 16.01
N LEU A 390 0.80 9.20 15.01
CA LEU A 390 2.08 9.91 15.00
C LEU A 390 1.90 11.43 14.85
N ALA A 391 0.92 11.87 14.06
CA ALA A 391 0.59 13.29 13.96
C ALA A 391 0.11 13.86 15.29
N GLN A 392 -0.74 13.13 16.01
CA GLN A 392 -1.22 13.50 17.34
C GLN A 392 -0.07 13.52 18.35
N PHE A 393 0.82 12.53 18.33
CA PHE A 393 2.04 12.52 19.12
C PHE A 393 2.88 13.78 18.90
N ILE A 394 3.24 14.09 17.65
CA ILE A 394 4.07 15.26 17.30
C ILE A 394 3.35 16.57 17.70
N SER A 395 2.03 16.62 17.52
CA SER A 395 1.23 17.82 17.82
C SER A 395 1.26 18.19 19.30
N LYS A 396 1.46 17.23 20.22
CA LYS A 396 1.62 17.51 21.66
C LYS A 396 2.84 18.40 21.95
N TYR A 397 3.89 18.28 21.14
CA TYR A 397 5.14 19.04 21.30
C TYR A 397 5.17 20.32 20.44
N ALA A 398 4.26 20.47 19.50
CA ALA A 398 4.25 21.56 18.53
C ALA A 398 3.51 22.83 19.00
N GLY A 399 2.86 22.81 20.17
CA GLY A 399 2.06 23.94 20.65
C GLY A 399 0.95 24.33 19.65
N GLU A 400 0.88 25.60 19.27
CA GLU A 400 -0.11 26.09 18.29
C GLU A 400 0.10 25.49 16.88
N ASP A 401 1.34 25.17 16.50
CA ASP A 401 1.63 24.56 15.20
C ASP A 401 1.08 23.13 15.08
N GLY A 402 0.78 22.47 16.21
CA GLY A 402 0.14 21.15 16.23
C GLY A 402 -1.22 21.15 15.53
N LYS A 403 -2.00 22.23 15.67
CA LYS A 403 -3.28 22.38 14.95
C LYS A 403 -3.09 22.40 13.44
N ARG A 404 -2.01 23.02 12.97
CA ARG A 404 -1.67 23.08 11.55
C ARG A 404 -1.23 21.71 11.01
N ILE A 405 -0.38 20.99 11.73
CA ILE A 405 0.03 19.61 11.36
C ILE A 405 -1.20 18.72 11.19
N HIS A 406 -2.12 18.79 12.17
CA HIS A 406 -3.36 18.02 12.12
C HIS A 406 -4.25 18.44 10.95
N SER A 407 -4.46 19.75 10.75
CA SER A 407 -5.27 20.28 9.64
C SER A 407 -4.72 19.86 8.27
N ASP A 408 -3.41 20.04 8.05
CA ASP A 408 -2.76 19.71 6.78
C ASP A 408 -2.83 18.20 6.51
N LEU A 409 -2.64 17.36 7.54
CA LEU A 409 -2.81 15.90 7.40
C LEU A 409 -4.26 15.54 7.06
N MET A 410 -5.24 16.12 7.75
CA MET A 410 -6.66 15.83 7.50
C MET A 410 -7.09 16.28 6.10
N GLU A 411 -6.56 17.41 5.62
CA GLU A 411 -6.77 17.85 4.23
C GLU A 411 -6.20 16.83 3.24
N PHE A 412 -4.96 16.34 3.46
CA PHE A 412 -4.35 15.29 2.65
C PHE A 412 -5.20 14.00 2.63
N LEU A 413 -5.59 13.48 3.79
CA LEU A 413 -6.40 12.26 3.89
C LEU A 413 -7.77 12.42 3.23
N THR A 414 -8.37 13.62 3.34
CA THR A 414 -9.64 13.93 2.68
C THR A 414 -9.49 13.98 1.16
N GLN A 415 -8.41 14.57 0.65
CA GLN A 415 -8.11 14.60 -0.78
C GLN A 415 -7.91 13.18 -1.32
N GLN A 416 -7.10 12.36 -0.65
CA GLN A 416 -6.87 10.96 -1.05
C GLN A 416 -8.17 10.17 -1.11
N ARG A 417 -9.08 10.40 -0.15
CA ARG A 417 -10.39 9.75 -0.16
C ARG A 417 -11.23 10.18 -1.37
N LYS A 418 -11.25 11.47 -1.73
CA LYS A 418 -11.98 11.95 -2.91
C LYS A 418 -11.43 11.35 -4.20
N GLU A 419 -10.11 11.29 -4.34
CA GLU A 419 -9.46 10.66 -5.50
C GLU A 419 -9.78 9.16 -5.57
N GLU A 420 -9.83 8.45 -4.44
CA GLU A 420 -10.30 7.05 -4.39
C GLU A 420 -11.78 6.89 -4.78
N GLU A 421 -12.63 7.83 -4.36
CA GLU A 421 -14.06 7.87 -4.69
C GLU A 421 -14.28 8.12 -6.19
N GLU A 422 -13.58 9.08 -6.79
CA GLU A 422 -13.62 9.36 -8.23
C GLU A 422 -13.20 8.14 -9.06
N VAL A 423 -12.11 7.47 -8.65
CA VAL A 423 -11.65 6.23 -9.32
C VAL A 423 -12.66 5.09 -9.13
N ALA A 424 -13.40 5.06 -8.03
CA ALA A 424 -14.46 4.08 -7.81
C ALA A 424 -15.70 4.38 -8.67
N GLU A 425 -16.01 5.65 -8.92
CA GLU A 425 -17.09 6.08 -9.83
C GLU A 425 -16.82 5.69 -11.28
N ASP A 426 -15.56 5.65 -11.70
CA ASP A 426 -15.14 5.18 -13.04
C ASP A 426 -15.06 3.64 -13.16
N SER A 427 -15.47 2.88 -12.13
CA SER A 427 -15.37 1.42 -12.13
C SER A 427 -16.53 0.71 -12.83
N VAL A 428 -16.28 -0.51 -13.31
CA VAL A 428 -17.33 -1.41 -13.85
C VAL A 428 -18.43 -1.64 -12.83
N GLU A 429 -18.08 -1.72 -11.54
CA GLU A 429 -19.01 -1.84 -10.43
C GLU A 429 -19.97 -0.65 -10.34
N ALA A 430 -19.47 0.57 -10.57
CA ALA A 430 -20.28 1.77 -10.65
C ALA A 430 -21.22 1.76 -11.86
N THR A 431 -20.72 1.36 -13.03
CA THR A 431 -21.55 1.16 -14.23
C THR A 431 -22.66 0.14 -13.97
N ILE A 432 -22.34 -1.00 -13.32
CA ILE A 432 -23.34 -2.01 -12.94
C ILE A 432 -24.40 -1.39 -12.03
N ILE A 433 -24.00 -0.67 -10.98
CA ILE A 433 -24.93 -0.04 -10.03
C ILE A 433 -25.83 0.98 -10.72
N HIS A 434 -25.26 1.83 -11.59
CA HIS A 434 -26.00 2.83 -12.33
C HIS A 434 -27.05 2.21 -13.25
N VAL A 435 -26.63 1.27 -14.11
CA VAL A 435 -27.55 0.58 -15.04
C VAL A 435 -28.62 -0.21 -14.27
N LEU A 436 -28.26 -0.83 -13.14
CA LEU A 436 -29.20 -1.58 -12.31
C LEU A 436 -30.23 -0.64 -11.65
N GLU A 437 -29.80 0.54 -11.21
CA GLU A 437 -30.69 1.56 -10.65
C GLU A 437 -31.71 2.07 -11.69
N GLU A 438 -31.27 2.37 -12.91
CA GLU A 438 -32.17 2.78 -14.00
C GLU A 438 -33.23 1.71 -14.27
N ARG A 439 -32.81 0.45 -14.40
CA ARG A 439 -33.73 -0.68 -14.63
C ARG A 439 -34.72 -0.89 -13.50
N ILE A 440 -34.30 -0.70 -12.25
CA ILE A 440 -35.21 -0.80 -11.11
C ILE A 440 -36.23 0.33 -11.14
N LYS A 441 -35.81 1.57 -11.44
CA LYS A 441 -36.73 2.71 -11.55
C LYS A 441 -37.77 2.48 -12.65
N GLU A 442 -37.35 2.05 -13.84
CA GLU A 442 -38.26 1.67 -14.94
C GLU A 442 -39.24 0.56 -14.51
N GLY A 443 -38.74 -0.47 -13.83
CA GLY A 443 -39.57 -1.58 -13.35
C GLY A 443 -40.59 -1.16 -12.27
N LEU A 444 -40.24 -0.19 -11.42
CA LEU A 444 -41.15 0.38 -10.42
C LEU A 444 -42.21 1.29 -11.05
N GLU A 445 -41.86 2.04 -12.09
CA GLU A 445 -42.81 2.89 -12.82
C GLU A 445 -43.93 2.09 -13.48
N ALA A 446 -43.64 0.84 -13.89
CA ALA A 446 -44.65 -0.09 -14.40
C ALA A 446 -45.63 -0.60 -13.33
N LEU A 447 -45.38 -0.34 -12.04
CA LEU A 447 -46.26 -0.73 -10.92
C LEU A 447 -47.19 0.41 -10.49
N ILE A 448 -48.30 0.03 -9.83
CA ILE A 448 -49.21 0.97 -9.17
C ILE A 448 -48.47 1.75 -8.05
N PRO A 449 -48.80 3.05 -7.82
CA PRO A 449 -48.07 3.93 -6.90
C PRO A 449 -47.85 3.36 -5.49
N GLU A 450 -48.84 2.67 -4.93
CA GLU A 450 -48.81 2.05 -3.59
C GLU A 450 -47.72 0.98 -3.43
N LYS A 451 -47.27 0.39 -4.55
CA LYS A 451 -46.22 -0.63 -4.58
C LYS A 451 -44.84 -0.06 -4.94
N ARG A 452 -44.71 1.25 -5.14
CA ARG A 452 -43.41 1.90 -5.47
C ARG A 452 -42.63 2.22 -4.20
N THR A 453 -42.13 1.19 -3.52
CA THR A 453 -41.32 1.36 -2.29
C THR A 453 -39.87 0.96 -2.51
N GLU A 454 -38.95 1.48 -1.68
CA GLU A 454 -37.50 1.15 -1.77
C GLU A 454 -37.19 -0.35 -1.66
N ASN A 455 -38.07 -1.10 -0.98
CA ASN A 455 -37.90 -2.53 -0.71
C ASN A 455 -38.66 -3.41 -1.73
N THR A 456 -39.31 -2.81 -2.72
CA THR A 456 -40.04 -3.57 -3.73
C THR A 456 -39.07 -4.26 -4.68
N ALA A 457 -39.17 -5.58 -4.75
CA ALA A 457 -38.34 -6.40 -5.62
C ALA A 457 -38.75 -6.24 -7.08
N VAL A 458 -37.80 -5.79 -7.91
CA VAL A 458 -37.93 -5.75 -9.36
C VAL A 458 -37.14 -6.92 -9.95
N THR A 459 -37.78 -7.67 -10.84
CA THR A 459 -37.16 -8.79 -11.55
C THR A 459 -36.42 -8.28 -12.77
N ILE A 460 -35.13 -8.59 -12.86
CA ILE A 460 -34.21 -8.08 -13.88
C ILE A 460 -33.64 -9.24 -14.68
N GLN A 461 -33.66 -9.10 -16.01
CA GLN A 461 -33.04 -10.05 -16.92
C GLN A 461 -31.53 -9.82 -17.00
N LEU A 462 -30.77 -10.83 -16.60
CA LEU A 462 -29.32 -10.74 -16.45
C LEU A 462 -28.59 -10.48 -17.79
N MET A 463 -29.08 -11.08 -18.88
CA MET A 463 -28.49 -10.87 -20.22
C MET A 463 -28.65 -9.41 -20.65
N ASP A 464 -29.82 -8.81 -20.48
CA ASP A 464 -30.12 -7.46 -20.95
C ASP A 464 -29.34 -6.42 -20.14
N LEU A 465 -29.30 -6.59 -18.81
CA LEU A 465 -28.45 -5.82 -17.93
C LEU A 465 -26.99 -5.89 -18.37
N SER A 466 -26.48 -7.09 -18.67
CA SER A 466 -25.08 -7.28 -19.05
C SER A 466 -24.75 -6.59 -20.38
N LEU A 467 -25.67 -6.60 -21.34
CA LEU A 467 -25.48 -5.92 -22.63
C LEU A 467 -25.51 -4.40 -22.47
N GLN A 468 -26.39 -3.87 -21.61
CA GLN A 468 -26.43 -2.44 -21.34
C GLN A 468 -25.18 -1.99 -20.59
N VAL A 469 -24.71 -2.73 -19.58
CA VAL A 469 -23.42 -2.47 -18.93
C VAL A 469 -22.27 -2.48 -19.94
N ALA A 470 -22.23 -3.46 -20.84
CA ALA A 470 -21.21 -3.51 -21.89
C ALA A 470 -21.26 -2.26 -22.81
N SER A 471 -22.45 -1.77 -23.14
CA SER A 471 -22.62 -0.57 -23.95
C SER A 471 -22.13 0.69 -23.23
N TYR A 472 -22.39 0.83 -21.92
CA TYR A 472 -21.87 1.95 -21.11
C TYR A 472 -20.34 1.91 -20.99
N GLU A 473 -19.76 0.71 -20.90
CA GLU A 473 -18.31 0.49 -20.93
C GLU A 473 -17.69 0.69 -22.34
N GLY A 474 -18.48 1.12 -23.33
CA GLY A 474 -18.00 1.39 -24.69
C GLY A 474 -17.68 0.13 -25.53
N LEU A 475 -18.19 -1.05 -25.13
CA LEU A 475 -17.97 -2.29 -25.87
C LEU A 475 -18.99 -2.44 -27.01
N ASP A 476 -18.49 -2.80 -28.20
CA ASP A 476 -19.35 -3.12 -29.35
C ASP A 476 -20.06 -4.47 -29.13
N THR A 477 -21.29 -4.40 -28.61
CA THR A 477 -22.15 -5.57 -28.36
C THR A 477 -22.76 -6.18 -29.62
N ALA A 478 -22.67 -5.50 -30.76
CA ALA A 478 -23.14 -5.96 -32.07
C ALA A 478 -22.07 -6.73 -32.84
N SER A 479 -20.78 -6.53 -32.51
CA SER A 479 -19.67 -7.27 -33.11
C SER A 479 -19.79 -8.78 -32.92
N GLY A 480 -19.55 -9.55 -33.98
CA GLY A 480 -19.39 -11.00 -33.92
C GLY A 480 -18.21 -11.47 -33.04
N ARG A 481 -17.30 -10.56 -32.67
CA ARG A 481 -16.18 -10.82 -31.74
C ARG A 481 -16.59 -10.74 -30.27
N PHE A 482 -17.73 -10.11 -29.95
CA PHE A 482 -18.19 -9.95 -28.57
C PHE A 482 -18.93 -11.19 -28.08
N ASN A 483 -18.33 -11.91 -27.13
CA ASN A 483 -18.95 -13.10 -26.56
C ASN A 483 -19.95 -12.73 -25.44
N LYS A 484 -21.23 -12.56 -25.82
CA LYS A 484 -22.33 -12.22 -24.91
C LYS A 484 -22.44 -13.17 -23.71
N LYS A 485 -22.28 -14.48 -23.91
CA LYS A 485 -22.36 -15.48 -22.83
C LYS A 485 -21.22 -15.33 -21.83
N SER A 486 -20.00 -15.13 -22.30
CA SER A 486 -18.82 -14.94 -21.45
C SER A 486 -18.92 -13.66 -20.62
N TYR A 487 -19.31 -12.55 -21.26
CA TYR A 487 -19.49 -11.27 -20.57
C TYR A 487 -20.61 -11.33 -19.52
N THR A 488 -21.75 -11.94 -19.87
CA THR A 488 -22.86 -12.16 -18.93
C THR A 488 -22.40 -12.98 -17.72
N LYS A 489 -21.57 -14.03 -17.91
CA LYS A 489 -21.00 -14.80 -16.81
C LYS A 489 -20.09 -13.95 -15.92
N LYS A 490 -19.29 -13.04 -16.49
CA LYS A 490 -18.44 -12.09 -15.76
C LYS A 490 -19.29 -11.15 -14.90
N ILE A 491 -20.32 -10.53 -15.47
CA ILE A 491 -21.24 -9.63 -14.74
C ILE A 491 -22.01 -10.40 -13.66
N ALA A 492 -22.46 -11.62 -13.96
CA ALA A 492 -23.12 -12.49 -12.99
C ALA A 492 -22.25 -12.84 -11.78
N GLY A 493 -20.93 -12.97 -12.00
CA GLY A 493 -19.92 -13.12 -10.96
C GLY A 493 -19.75 -11.85 -10.13
N LYS A 494 -19.60 -10.68 -10.78
CA LYS A 494 -19.52 -9.37 -10.10
C LYS A 494 -20.75 -9.09 -9.24
N LEU A 495 -21.96 -9.20 -9.80
CA LEU A 495 -23.22 -9.00 -9.06
C LEU A 495 -23.36 -9.94 -7.85
N LYS A 496 -22.85 -11.18 -7.95
CA LYS A 496 -22.80 -12.11 -6.82
C LYS A 496 -21.84 -11.60 -5.74
N SER A 497 -20.63 -11.18 -6.11
CA SER A 497 -19.64 -10.61 -5.18
C SER A 497 -20.12 -9.30 -4.54
N MET A 498 -20.89 -8.49 -5.27
CA MET A 498 -21.50 -7.25 -4.78
C MET A 498 -22.72 -7.49 -3.86
N GLY A 499 -23.24 -8.73 -3.82
CA GLY A 499 -24.45 -9.07 -3.08
C GLY A 499 -25.75 -8.54 -3.71
N LEU A 500 -25.71 -8.14 -4.99
CA LEU A 500 -26.84 -7.55 -5.73
C LEU A 500 -27.66 -8.56 -6.54
N ARG A 501 -27.33 -9.85 -6.42
CA ARG A 501 -27.94 -10.94 -7.18
C ARG A 501 -28.70 -11.90 -6.27
N ARG A 502 -29.95 -11.59 -5.94
CA ARG A 502 -30.82 -12.46 -5.11
C ARG A 502 -31.88 -13.19 -5.94
N ASN A 503 -32.40 -14.29 -5.41
CA ASN A 503 -33.51 -15.06 -6.01
C ASN A 503 -33.33 -15.41 -7.50
N VAL A 504 -32.10 -15.84 -7.85
CA VAL A 504 -31.76 -16.19 -9.22
C VAL A 504 -32.60 -17.37 -9.69
N ARG A 505 -33.29 -17.19 -10.81
CA ARG A 505 -34.15 -18.21 -11.42
C ARG A 505 -34.09 -18.11 -12.95
N VAL A 506 -34.63 -19.12 -13.62
CA VAL A 506 -34.75 -19.16 -15.08
C VAL A 506 -36.20 -18.93 -15.46
N ASN A 507 -36.45 -17.99 -16.37
CA ASN A 507 -37.81 -17.69 -16.84
C ASN A 507 -38.27 -18.69 -17.91
N ARG A 508 -39.52 -18.57 -18.37
CA ARG A 508 -40.12 -19.45 -19.39
C ARG A 508 -39.39 -19.42 -20.74
N ALA A 509 -38.59 -18.38 -21.01
CA ALA A 509 -37.78 -18.24 -22.22
C ALA A 509 -36.35 -18.81 -22.05
N ASN A 510 -36.08 -19.58 -20.99
CA ASN A 510 -34.74 -20.09 -20.64
C ASN A 510 -33.70 -18.99 -20.35
N LEU A 511 -34.13 -17.81 -19.92
CA LEU A 511 -33.25 -16.68 -19.59
C LEU A 511 -33.09 -16.54 -18.07
N SER A 512 -31.87 -16.24 -17.63
CA SER A 512 -31.57 -16.01 -16.22
C SER A 512 -32.10 -14.66 -15.76
N ILE A 513 -32.90 -14.66 -14.69
CA ILE A 513 -33.46 -13.48 -14.05
C ILE A 513 -33.11 -13.49 -12.55
N PHE A 514 -33.10 -12.32 -11.92
CA PHE A 514 -32.86 -12.16 -10.49
C PHE A 514 -33.65 -10.96 -9.96
N ASP A 515 -33.82 -10.89 -8.64
CA ASP A 515 -34.52 -9.77 -8.00
C ASP A 515 -33.52 -8.82 -7.35
N CYS A 516 -33.82 -7.52 -7.43
CA CYS A 516 -33.07 -6.46 -6.77
C CYS A 516 -34.02 -5.33 -6.33
N THR A 517 -33.61 -4.53 -5.35
CA THR A 517 -34.41 -3.43 -4.79
C THR A 517 -33.61 -2.12 -4.78
N LEU A 518 -34.28 -0.97 -4.68
CA LEU A 518 -33.58 0.32 -4.50
C LEU A 518 -32.80 0.37 -3.18
N SER A 519 -33.27 -0.33 -2.14
CA SER A 519 -32.53 -0.47 -0.87
C SER A 519 -31.18 -1.17 -1.06
N ASP A 520 -31.12 -2.19 -1.91
CA ASP A 520 -29.88 -2.91 -2.23
C ASP A 520 -28.92 -2.00 -3.02
N ILE A 521 -29.44 -1.19 -3.95
CA ILE A 521 -28.65 -0.17 -4.67
C ILE A 521 -28.08 0.86 -3.71
N ARG A 522 -28.88 1.40 -2.79
CA ARG A 522 -28.44 2.38 -1.79
C ARG A 522 -27.29 1.83 -0.94
N ILE A 523 -27.42 0.59 -0.47
CA ILE A 523 -26.36 -0.09 0.28
C ILE A 523 -25.12 -0.32 -0.59
N ALA A 524 -25.29 -0.69 -1.86
CA ALA A 524 -24.17 -0.88 -2.77
C ALA A 524 -23.42 0.43 -3.07
N LYS A 525 -24.13 1.54 -3.33
CA LYS A 525 -23.52 2.87 -3.49
C LYS A 525 -22.66 3.25 -2.28
N GLN A 526 -23.15 3.01 -1.07
CA GLN A 526 -22.36 3.23 0.16
C GLN A 526 -21.13 2.32 0.24
N ARG A 527 -21.27 1.02 -0.06
CA ARG A 527 -20.17 0.04 0.01
C ARG A 527 -19.05 0.30 -0.99
N TYR A 528 -19.42 0.69 -2.20
CA TYR A 528 -18.50 0.94 -3.31
C TYR A 528 -18.10 2.42 -3.43
N LYS A 529 -18.52 3.26 -2.47
CA LYS A 529 -18.24 4.70 -2.41
C LYS A 529 -18.63 5.46 -3.69
N ILE A 530 -19.79 5.14 -4.27
CA ILE A 530 -20.29 5.77 -5.50
C ILE A 530 -21.33 6.83 -5.13
N GLY A 531 -21.07 8.10 -5.48
CA GLY A 531 -22.06 9.17 -5.43
C GLY A 531 -22.71 9.40 -4.06
N SER A 532 -21.93 9.47 -2.99
CA SER A 532 -22.46 9.83 -1.67
C SER A 532 -22.48 11.35 -1.46
N ASP A 533 -23.63 11.97 -1.74
CA ASP A 533 -23.98 13.23 -1.08
C ASP A 533 -24.06 12.99 0.42
N SER A 534 -22.99 13.36 1.13
CA SER A 534 -22.92 13.35 2.58
C SER A 534 -23.73 14.51 3.18
N LYS A 535 -25.01 14.65 2.82
CA LYS A 535 -25.96 15.57 3.46
C LYS A 535 -27.40 15.07 3.32
N THR A 536 -27.77 14.00 4.04
CA THR A 536 -29.10 13.82 4.68
C THR A 536 -29.15 12.48 5.40
N MET A 537 -28.56 12.43 6.58
CA MET A 537 -29.01 11.51 7.63
C MET A 537 -29.73 12.33 8.69
N GLN A 538 -31.01 12.62 8.44
CA GLN A 538 -32.08 12.68 9.43
C GLN A 538 -33.41 13.02 8.71
N THR A 539 -34.46 12.28 9.10
CA THR A 539 -35.89 12.55 8.87
C THR A 539 -36.40 12.63 7.42
N ASN A 540 -36.97 11.53 6.90
CA ASN A 540 -38.43 11.33 6.96
C ASN A 540 -38.84 10.02 6.27
N GLN A 541 -39.49 9.16 7.06
CA GLN A 541 -40.48 8.22 6.54
C GLN A 541 -41.64 9.03 5.95
N THR A 542 -42.29 8.46 4.94
CA THR A 542 -43.56 8.83 4.29
C THR A 542 -43.50 9.67 3.00
N ASN A 543 -44.10 9.05 1.97
CA ASN A 543 -44.76 9.61 0.79
C ASN A 543 -43.88 10.20 -0.34
N LEU A 544 -43.57 9.34 -1.31
CA LEU A 544 -43.20 9.74 -2.67
C LEU A 544 -44.49 10.08 -3.45
N THR A 545 -44.84 11.36 -3.46
CA THR A 545 -45.69 11.94 -4.51
C THR A 545 -45.13 13.30 -4.94
N ASN A 546 -44.94 13.42 -6.25
CA ASN A 546 -44.74 14.62 -7.05
C ASN A 546 -43.46 15.43 -6.80
N GLN A 547 -42.44 15.20 -7.64
CA GLN A 547 -41.72 16.31 -8.28
C GLN A 547 -41.39 15.95 -9.73
N THR A 548 -42.10 16.62 -10.63
CA THR A 548 -41.93 16.61 -12.07
C THR A 548 -41.16 17.88 -12.45
N ILE A 549 -39.99 17.70 -13.07
CA ILE A 549 -39.27 18.61 -13.98
C ILE A 549 -38.89 20.00 -13.45
N GLN A 550 -37.57 20.22 -13.29
CA GLN A 550 -36.86 21.33 -13.92
C GLN A 550 -35.37 20.97 -14.09
N THR A 551 -35.06 20.41 -15.25
CA THR A 551 -33.73 20.37 -15.84
C THR A 551 -33.30 21.79 -16.19
N ASN A 552 -32.18 22.29 -15.66
CA ASN A 552 -31.36 23.32 -16.30
C ASN A 552 -29.96 23.42 -15.65
N HIS A 553 -28.93 23.27 -16.51
CA HIS A 553 -27.51 23.63 -16.35
C HIS A 553 -26.71 22.92 -15.23
N THR A 554 -25.76 22.03 -15.54
CA THR A 554 -24.49 22.40 -16.18
C THR A 554 -23.87 21.19 -16.90
N ASN A 555 -24.13 21.05 -18.20
CA ASN A 555 -23.33 20.20 -19.10
C ASN A 555 -22.32 21.11 -19.83
N GLN A 556 -21.15 21.31 -19.23
CA GLN A 556 -19.98 21.85 -19.90
C GLN A 556 -18.74 21.11 -19.39
N THR A 557 -18.49 19.93 -19.96
CA THR A 557 -17.15 19.35 -20.26
C THR A 557 -17.25 17.85 -20.61
N LYS A 558 -18.02 17.51 -21.65
CA LYS A 558 -17.84 16.24 -22.41
C LYS A 558 -18.15 16.48 -23.88
N THR A 559 -17.34 17.30 -24.53
CA THR A 559 -17.25 17.37 -25.98
C THR A 559 -15.78 17.27 -26.35
N ASN A 560 -15.31 16.03 -26.49
CA ASN A 560 -14.25 15.69 -27.43
C ASN A 560 -14.36 14.18 -27.73
N TYR A 561 -14.49 13.87 -29.02
CA TYR A 561 -14.46 12.54 -29.65
C TYR A 561 -15.70 11.63 -29.56
N ALA A 562 -16.86 12.11 -30.01
CA ALA A 562 -17.93 11.25 -30.48
C ALA A 562 -18.22 11.53 -31.96
N LEU A 563 -17.64 10.71 -32.86
CA LEU A 563 -17.99 10.70 -34.28
C LEU A 563 -19.40 10.12 -34.45
N LYS A 564 -20.28 10.85 -35.12
CA LYS A 564 -21.63 10.40 -35.48
C LYS A 564 -21.54 9.32 -36.57
N THR A 565 -22.14 8.17 -36.32
CA THR A 565 -22.37 7.12 -37.33
C THR A 565 -23.32 7.63 -38.41
N LYS A 566 -22.79 7.86 -39.62
CA LYS A 566 -23.56 7.84 -40.86
C LYS A 566 -23.05 6.70 -41.74
N GLU A 567 -24.00 6.02 -42.38
CA GLU A 567 -23.83 4.83 -43.20
C GLU A 567 -22.73 4.97 -44.25
N ILE A 568 -21.82 4.00 -44.33
CA ILE A 568 -20.89 3.83 -45.46
C ILE A 568 -20.96 2.38 -45.92
N THR A 569 -21.86 2.13 -46.86
CA THR A 569 -21.84 0.96 -47.74
C THR A 569 -21.00 1.29 -48.95
N GLU A 570 -19.76 0.77 -48.98
CA GLU A 570 -18.89 0.44 -50.12
C GLU A 570 -17.42 0.56 -49.70
N SER A 571 -16.52 -0.13 -50.41
CA SER A 571 -15.12 -0.38 -50.08
C SER A 571 -14.21 0.88 -50.12
N SER A 572 -14.49 1.88 -49.29
CA SER A 572 -13.76 3.16 -49.23
C SER A 572 -13.71 3.80 -47.82
N GLY A 573 -13.95 3.04 -46.74
CA GLY A 573 -14.06 3.58 -45.36
C GLY A 573 -12.81 4.27 -44.77
N MET A 574 -11.62 4.15 -45.38
CA MET A 574 -10.44 4.92 -44.96
C MET A 574 -10.36 6.31 -45.59
N ILE A 575 -10.97 6.52 -46.76
CA ILE A 575 -10.88 7.80 -47.49
C ILE A 575 -11.76 8.87 -46.82
N SER A 576 -12.87 8.47 -46.19
CA SER A 576 -13.77 9.39 -45.50
C SER A 576 -13.28 9.85 -44.11
N LEU A 577 -12.40 9.08 -43.45
CA LEU A 577 -11.88 9.43 -42.12
C LEU A 577 -10.87 10.59 -42.15
N ILE A 578 -10.29 10.88 -43.32
CA ILE A 578 -9.31 11.96 -43.49
C ILE A 578 -9.93 13.17 -44.22
N SER A 579 -11.10 13.03 -44.86
CA SER A 579 -11.66 14.06 -45.76
C SER A 579 -12.76 14.97 -45.19
N GLU A 580 -13.07 14.93 -43.89
CA GLU A 580 -14.05 15.86 -43.30
C GLU A 580 -13.42 16.75 -42.24
N ASN A 581 -12.53 17.64 -42.70
CA ASN A 581 -12.26 18.94 -42.10
C ASN A 581 -11.88 19.88 -43.24
N GLU A 582 -12.87 20.60 -43.79
CA GLU A 582 -12.63 21.69 -44.73
C GLU A 582 -12.01 22.87 -43.97
N GLY A 583 -10.68 22.87 -43.95
CA GLY A 583 -9.82 23.94 -43.44
C GLY A 583 -8.37 23.50 -43.54
N GLU A 584 -7.73 23.79 -44.67
CA GLU A 584 -6.33 23.48 -45.01
C GLU A 584 -5.90 22.02 -44.76
N THR A 585 -6.05 21.15 -45.77
CA THR A 585 -5.44 19.81 -45.75
C THR A 585 -3.93 19.92 -45.57
N ASP A 586 -3.46 19.52 -44.39
CA ASP A 586 -2.06 19.30 -44.03
C ASP A 586 -1.36 18.46 -45.12
N GLU A 587 -0.19 18.92 -45.57
CA GLU A 587 0.62 18.27 -46.62
C GLU A 587 1.03 16.84 -46.20
N VAL A 588 1.13 16.61 -44.89
CA VAL A 588 1.37 15.29 -44.29
C VAL A 588 0.21 14.33 -44.53
N ASP A 589 -1.04 14.79 -44.35
CA ASP A 589 -2.23 13.96 -44.51
C ASP A 589 -2.49 13.63 -45.98
N ARG A 590 -2.15 14.54 -46.92
CA ARG A 590 -2.15 14.25 -48.37
C ARG A 590 -1.14 13.17 -48.74
N THR A 591 0.07 13.26 -48.19
CA THR A 591 1.16 12.32 -48.47
C THR A 591 0.81 10.92 -47.96
N LEU A 592 0.22 10.82 -46.76
CA LEU A 592 -0.25 9.57 -46.18
C LEU A 592 -1.37 8.93 -47.02
N LEU A 593 -2.30 9.74 -47.52
CA LEU A 593 -3.40 9.28 -48.38
C LEU A 593 -2.91 8.74 -49.73
N ASP A 594 -1.96 9.41 -50.37
CA ASP A 594 -1.38 8.95 -51.64
C ASP A 594 -0.56 7.66 -51.45
N LEU A 595 0.17 7.55 -50.33
CA LEU A 595 0.91 6.34 -49.95
C LEU A 595 -0.03 5.15 -49.73
N LEU A 596 -1.13 5.35 -49.02
CA LEU A 596 -2.14 4.30 -48.78
C LEU A 596 -2.83 3.86 -50.08
N LYS A 597 -3.15 4.80 -50.97
CA LYS A 597 -3.75 4.52 -52.29
C LYS A 597 -2.79 3.75 -53.21
N ASN A 598 -1.51 4.10 -53.23
CA ASN A 598 -0.51 3.48 -54.11
C ASN A 598 -0.10 2.07 -53.67
N SER A 599 -0.35 1.68 -52.42
CA SER A 599 -0.02 0.35 -51.89
C SER A 599 -0.81 -0.82 -52.53
N LYS A 600 -1.93 -0.53 -53.22
CA LYS A 600 -2.80 -1.50 -53.94
C LYS A 600 -3.25 -2.74 -53.15
N LYS A 601 -3.12 -2.79 -51.81
CA LYS A 601 -3.51 -3.93 -50.95
C LYS A 601 -4.68 -3.59 -50.03
N LYS A 602 -5.49 -4.59 -49.67
CA LYS A 602 -6.71 -4.44 -48.84
C LYS A 602 -6.35 -4.68 -47.37
N LEU A 603 -6.46 -3.64 -46.54
CA LEU A 603 -6.16 -3.64 -45.10
C LEU A 603 -6.86 -4.78 -44.34
N GLY A 604 -6.12 -5.88 -44.18
CA GLY A 604 -6.41 -7.00 -43.29
C GLY A 604 -5.49 -7.02 -42.06
N PRO A 605 -5.75 -7.87 -41.07
CA PRO A 605 -5.05 -7.88 -39.77
C PRO A 605 -3.57 -8.31 -39.82
N HIS A 606 -3.04 -8.64 -41.00
CA HIS A 606 -1.65 -9.02 -41.22
C HIS A 606 -1.17 -8.47 -42.58
N GLU A 607 -0.71 -7.22 -42.62
CA GLU A 607 0.00 -6.69 -43.79
C GLU A 607 1.33 -6.08 -43.35
N ILE A 608 2.42 -6.58 -43.95
CA ILE A 608 3.77 -6.03 -43.88
C ILE A 608 3.88 -5.07 -45.07
N TYR A 609 4.15 -3.79 -44.80
CA TYR A 609 4.45 -2.80 -45.83
C TYR A 609 5.93 -2.96 -46.22
N ASP A 610 6.23 -3.30 -47.47
CA ASP A 610 7.57 -3.79 -47.85
C ASP A 610 8.61 -2.71 -48.21
N SER A 611 8.23 -1.43 -48.33
CA SER A 611 9.12 -0.26 -48.27
C SER A 611 8.34 0.98 -48.70
N ILE A 612 8.66 2.13 -48.11
CA ILE A 612 8.09 3.42 -48.50
C ILE A 612 9.26 4.34 -48.88
N PRO A 613 9.46 4.65 -50.18
CA PRO A 613 10.47 5.63 -50.58
C PRO A 613 9.95 7.04 -50.28
N VAL A 614 10.72 7.82 -49.52
CA VAL A 614 10.44 9.23 -49.23
C VAL A 614 11.49 10.07 -49.94
N ASN A 615 11.07 10.98 -50.83
CA ASN A 615 11.98 11.83 -51.59
C ASN A 615 12.43 13.02 -50.73
N ALA A 616 13.65 12.97 -50.19
CA ALA A 616 14.20 13.96 -49.26
C ALA A 616 14.47 15.36 -49.87
N LYS A 617 14.12 15.60 -51.14
CA LYS A 617 14.41 16.86 -51.84
C LYS A 617 13.26 17.88 -51.85
N GLU A 618 12.08 17.56 -51.32
CA GLU A 618 10.99 18.53 -51.11
C GLU A 618 10.80 18.81 -49.60
N PRO A 619 10.99 20.07 -49.13
CA PRO A 619 11.29 20.36 -47.72
C PRO A 619 10.04 20.77 -46.92
N ALA A 620 9.04 19.90 -46.80
CA ALA A 620 7.86 20.20 -45.96
C ALA A 620 7.52 19.13 -44.91
N LEU A 621 8.11 17.94 -44.98
CA LEU A 621 7.69 16.79 -44.18
C LEU A 621 8.86 16.19 -43.40
N THR A 622 8.85 16.35 -42.08
CA THR A 622 9.86 15.70 -41.22
C THR A 622 9.44 14.26 -40.89
N GLU A 623 10.41 13.35 -40.78
CA GLU A 623 10.20 11.94 -40.38
C GLU A 623 9.40 11.82 -39.07
N LEU A 624 9.63 12.76 -38.15
CA LEU A 624 8.95 12.85 -36.87
C LEU A 624 7.44 13.14 -37.01
N ASP A 625 7.05 13.96 -37.99
CA ASP A 625 5.65 14.32 -38.19
C ASP A 625 4.87 13.16 -38.81
N LEU A 626 5.48 12.46 -39.77
CA LEU A 626 4.93 11.25 -40.37
C LEU A 626 4.76 10.13 -39.33
N PHE A 627 5.77 9.95 -38.47
CA PHE A 627 5.74 8.96 -37.39
C PHE A 627 4.67 9.28 -36.33
N LYS A 628 4.55 10.55 -35.91
CA LYS A 628 3.50 11.00 -34.97
C LYS A 628 2.10 10.78 -35.52
N ARG A 629 1.88 11.05 -36.82
CA ARG A 629 0.57 10.87 -37.45
C ARG A 629 0.20 9.39 -37.58
N LEU A 630 1.14 8.55 -38.00
CA LEU A 630 0.95 7.10 -38.06
C LEU A 630 0.66 6.50 -36.68
N THR A 631 1.38 6.95 -35.63
CA THR A 631 1.16 6.43 -34.25
C THR A 631 -0.18 6.87 -33.70
N THR A 632 -0.61 8.09 -34.01
CA THR A 632 -1.95 8.57 -33.68
C THR A 632 -3.04 7.76 -34.40
N LEU A 633 -2.82 7.41 -35.68
CA LEU A 633 -3.73 6.56 -36.46
C LEU A 633 -3.82 5.13 -35.90
N ALA A 634 -2.69 4.55 -35.51
CA ALA A 634 -2.64 3.22 -34.89
C ALA A 634 -3.32 3.21 -33.51
N ALA A 635 -3.22 4.30 -32.75
CA ALA A 635 -3.87 4.45 -31.46
C ALA A 635 -5.40 4.63 -31.59
N SER A 636 -5.86 5.25 -32.68
CA SER A 636 -7.29 5.54 -32.89
C SER A 636 -8.05 4.44 -33.64
N HIS A 637 -7.37 3.53 -34.33
CA HIS A 637 -8.04 2.49 -35.13
C HIS A 637 -7.69 1.04 -34.69
N PRO A 638 -8.66 0.23 -34.23
CA PRO A 638 -8.42 -1.06 -33.57
C PRO A 638 -7.84 -2.17 -34.47
N ASN A 639 -7.85 -1.97 -35.79
CA ASN A 639 -7.27 -2.91 -36.76
C ASN A 639 -5.89 -2.47 -37.29
N VAL A 640 -5.37 -1.30 -36.89
CA VAL A 640 -4.05 -0.82 -37.31
C VAL A 640 -3.05 -1.17 -36.20
N LYS A 641 -2.14 -2.10 -36.48
CA LYS A 641 -1.05 -2.47 -35.58
C LYS A 641 0.27 -2.16 -36.25
N MET A 642 1.12 -1.34 -35.63
CA MET A 642 2.50 -1.17 -36.06
C MET A 642 3.36 -2.27 -35.44
N VAL A 643 3.84 -3.19 -36.28
CA VAL A 643 4.70 -4.29 -35.85
C VAL A 643 5.87 -4.38 -36.83
N ASN A 644 7.11 -4.47 -36.33
CA ASN A 644 8.33 -4.71 -37.10
C ASN A 644 8.71 -3.64 -38.17
N MET A 645 8.49 -2.35 -37.93
CA MET A 645 9.01 -1.31 -38.83
C MET A 645 10.54 -1.18 -38.70
N LYS A 646 11.25 -1.16 -39.84
CA LYS A 646 12.68 -0.87 -39.93
C LYS A 646 12.89 0.26 -40.93
N PHE A 647 13.69 1.24 -40.56
CA PHE A 647 14.09 2.34 -41.44
C PHE A 647 15.44 1.99 -42.08
N PHE A 648 15.54 2.14 -43.40
CA PHE A 648 16.78 1.96 -44.15
C PHE A 648 17.09 3.25 -44.90
N TRP A 649 18.37 3.59 -44.97
CA TRP A 649 18.88 4.70 -45.76
C TRP A 649 19.63 4.08 -46.96
N GLU A 650 19.25 4.47 -48.17
CA GLU A 650 20.06 4.26 -49.37
C GLU A 650 20.67 5.62 -49.75
N ASP A 651 21.97 5.64 -50.05
CA ASP A 651 22.73 6.86 -50.41
C ASP A 651 22.25 7.53 -51.70
#